data_AF-A0A0W0VIN5-F1
#
_entry.id   AF-A0A0W0VIN5-F1
#
_cell.length_a   1.000
_cell.length_b   1.000
_cell.length_c   1.000
_cell.angle_alpha   90.00
_cell.angle_beta   90.00
_cell.angle_gamma   90.00
#
_symmetry.space_group_name_H-M   'P 1'
#
loop_
_entity.id
_entity.type
_entity.pdbx_description
1 polymer ?
#
loop_
_entity_poly.entity_id
_entity_poly.type
_entity_poly.pdbx_seq_one_letter_code
_entity_poly.pdbx_strand_id
1 'polypeptide(L)'
;MLQDSKQREQATDPRRSFIVQAPAGSGKTELLTQRYLRLLATVNVPEEIVALTFTRKAASEMRERILLALKRAADGYTPTSSHQQQTHDYAIQALARCEQLGWQLLIQPARLRIMTIDALCQAINQAIPLQDKQIPYAQVTEKPESHYQAAARSCFEYALTDANFHQPLKILLGHLDNRQDNLLDLLSDLLAKRDQWLASLYIARDQSQATFEQMLSIIEQHELTRFKNTVPFAWRTELCALARQMAEIEANPQSPRYVLRDWLNFDALNRLQAIGLASLLLTAEDELRKKFDHWVGLKRGICEDKLYDKLKSESSELLTKLNEQPDFLAALLKIKDLPLPHYDPEQWATLQALFSLLPLLVGHLHLRFNEYNEVDFTAVSQQALFALGEEDEPTDLALYFDSRINHLLIDEFQDTSISQFHLLTKLVCGWQPDDGRTLFVVGDPMQSIYRFRQAEVGLFLKAKQQGIGPVRLTSLELCCNFRSTATIVDWINQQFHSIFPKLDNIESGAISFHTSVNVLPACENSCVEAYQFSNRLAEAEAVAKLAAHELKKYPQDQIAILVRSRTQLTEITRTLRAQQIPFQGMEIDLLSKLPHLRDLWSLTQALLLPGNRLAWLALLRSPFCGLSLSELHAIANFNKKKSILYALDHLEKLPLTDESRMRLQFVHTILHNALARRHYQSLVDWVCETFRELHGEKILDAVQQADLEQFWLLLERFANKGQYPNLEELNSEFSQLYSKRTNPSRLQVMTIHKSKGLEFDCVILPGLSAKSQTADNPLLRWLKFPSSENDLLLVSPIKASHREHCLLYNYLAKIDAEKSHYELQRLLYVAITRTKKRLYLFDYTERETVGSFRRLLNQEFSSAADKSENEAAKETLPPLYKLPNHFYSQQETLSTVINKTTLIPFLNHARQIGVVAHELLQWICDYHPQNDQALPWSMVTNHLRMLGFAQDELDETLKLLKNQIATLFRDPKGQWLIQAHTEEANEYALLVTEQGEVKTRVVDRTFIYNGQRWIIDFKTGSDEEDAQDAHRKQVHEYAYLFASNSNLPIRCGLYYLATGKWLEWDYSQEATTRFESSPI
;
A
#
# COMPACT_ATOMS: atom_id res chain seq x y z
N MET A 1 -2.17 39.92 -7.34
CA MET A 1 -0.91 39.14 -7.42
C MET A 1 -0.93 38.14 -6.27
N LEU A 2 -0.50 36.90 -6.50
CA LEU A 2 -0.41 35.90 -5.42
C LEU A 2 0.68 36.33 -4.42
N GLN A 3 0.49 36.03 -3.14
CA GLN A 3 1.44 36.41 -2.08
C GLN A 3 2.79 35.70 -2.23
N ASP A 4 2.80 34.50 -2.82
CA ASP A 4 4.00 33.68 -3.07
C ASP A 4 4.47 33.71 -4.55
N SER A 5 4.04 34.71 -5.33
CA SER A 5 4.33 34.77 -6.77
C SER A 5 5.83 34.76 -7.10
N LYS A 6 6.65 35.43 -6.29
CA LYS A 6 8.11 35.49 -6.49
C LYS A 6 8.77 34.13 -6.23
N GLN A 7 8.33 33.42 -5.18
CA GLN A 7 8.83 32.09 -4.83
C GLN A 7 8.48 31.08 -5.93
N ARG A 8 7.27 31.14 -6.50
CA ARG A 8 6.86 30.29 -7.64
C ARG A 8 7.73 30.51 -8.87
N GLU A 9 7.96 31.77 -9.23
CA GLU A 9 8.83 32.13 -10.35
C GLU A 9 10.26 31.59 -10.15
N GLN A 10 10.83 31.77 -8.96
CA GLN A 10 12.14 31.24 -8.60
C GLN A 10 12.19 29.70 -8.65
N ALA A 11 11.20 29.03 -8.07
CA ALA A 11 11.15 27.56 -8.04
C ALA A 11 11.13 26.94 -9.44
N THR A 12 10.58 27.63 -10.44
CA THR A 12 10.59 27.14 -11.82
C THR A 12 11.90 27.42 -12.59
N ASP A 13 12.87 28.18 -12.04
CA ASP A 13 14.12 28.53 -12.75
C ASP A 13 15.04 27.32 -12.98
N PRO A 14 15.17 26.81 -14.23
CA PRO A 14 15.84 25.54 -14.53
C PRO A 14 17.33 25.53 -14.20
N ARG A 15 17.94 26.69 -13.89
CA ARG A 15 19.39 26.83 -13.65
C ARG A 15 19.80 26.67 -12.19
N ARG A 16 18.84 26.55 -11.27
CA ARG A 16 19.10 26.53 -9.83
C ARG A 16 18.44 25.35 -9.13
N SER A 17 19.09 24.89 -8.07
CA SER A 17 18.61 23.82 -7.21
C SER A 17 17.78 24.38 -6.04
N PHE A 18 16.62 23.77 -5.78
CA PHE A 18 15.66 24.26 -4.80
C PHE A 18 15.10 23.14 -3.94
N ILE A 19 14.79 23.48 -2.70
CA ILE A 19 13.89 22.71 -1.83
C ILE A 19 12.64 23.56 -1.56
N VAL A 20 11.52 23.12 -2.08
CA VAL A 20 10.25 23.84 -2.00
C VAL A 20 9.34 23.17 -0.99
N GLN A 21 9.02 23.89 0.08
CA GLN A 21 7.98 23.50 1.02
C GLN A 21 6.64 23.98 0.47
N ALA A 22 5.78 23.02 0.11
CA ALA A 22 4.54 23.24 -0.58
C ALA A 22 3.36 22.65 0.23
N PRO A 23 2.75 23.43 1.15
CA PRO A 23 1.63 22.99 1.99
C PRO A 23 0.44 22.42 1.19
N ALA A 24 -0.48 21.75 1.87
CA ALA A 24 -1.66 21.17 1.23
C ALA A 24 -2.43 22.22 0.40
N GLY A 25 -2.75 21.87 -0.86
CA GLY A 25 -3.48 22.75 -1.76
C GLY A 25 -2.66 23.90 -2.38
N SER A 26 -1.33 23.92 -2.21
CA SER A 26 -0.46 24.98 -2.72
C SER A 26 -0.15 24.94 -4.23
N GLY A 27 -0.65 23.93 -4.96
CA GLY A 27 -0.38 23.77 -6.39
C GLY A 27 0.99 23.14 -6.68
N LYS A 28 1.52 22.31 -5.77
CA LYS A 28 2.78 21.56 -5.94
C LYS A 28 2.92 20.87 -7.30
N THR A 29 1.86 20.17 -7.73
CA THR A 29 1.88 19.37 -8.96
C THR A 29 1.96 20.23 -10.21
N GLU A 30 1.33 21.39 -10.19
CA GLU A 30 1.41 22.38 -11.26
C GLU A 30 2.81 23.01 -11.31
N LEU A 31 3.40 23.31 -10.15
CA LEU A 31 4.78 23.80 -10.07
C LEU A 31 5.79 22.78 -10.65
N LEU A 32 5.63 21.49 -10.32
CA LEU A 32 6.44 20.42 -10.89
C LEU A 32 6.28 20.32 -12.40
N THR A 33 5.04 20.44 -12.90
CA THR A 33 4.73 20.43 -14.34
C THR A 33 5.44 21.60 -15.04
N GLN A 34 5.32 22.83 -14.51
CA GLN A 34 5.99 24.01 -15.07
C GLN A 34 7.51 23.87 -15.05
N ARG A 35 8.07 23.38 -13.94
CA ARG A 35 9.53 23.14 -13.82
C ARG A 35 9.99 22.14 -14.87
N TYR A 36 9.27 21.03 -15.05
CA TYR A 36 9.60 20.00 -16.04
C TYR A 36 9.55 20.56 -17.47
N LEU A 37 8.50 21.33 -17.82
CA LEU A 37 8.36 21.96 -19.14
C LEU A 37 9.51 22.94 -19.42
N ARG A 38 9.92 23.75 -18.43
CA ARG A 38 11.07 24.65 -18.57
C ARG A 38 12.38 23.91 -18.79
N LEU A 39 12.58 22.77 -18.13
CA LEU A 39 13.75 21.92 -18.33
C LEU A 39 13.76 21.28 -19.72
N LEU A 40 12.59 20.85 -20.23
CA LEU A 40 12.48 20.35 -21.61
C LEU A 40 12.90 21.40 -22.65
N ALA A 41 12.77 22.70 -22.36
CA ALA A 41 13.24 23.75 -23.25
C ALA A 41 14.77 23.93 -23.24
N THR A 42 15.50 23.39 -22.25
CA THR A 42 16.95 23.60 -22.07
C THR A 42 17.81 22.38 -22.39
N VAL A 43 17.30 21.17 -22.17
CA VAL A 43 18.07 19.92 -22.34
C VAL A 43 18.36 19.56 -23.80
N ASN A 44 19.32 18.64 -24.01
CA ASN A 44 19.62 18.07 -25.33
C ASN A 44 18.82 16.80 -25.62
N VAL A 45 18.54 16.01 -24.58
CA VAL A 45 17.63 14.87 -24.66
C VAL A 45 16.69 14.85 -23.45
N PRO A 46 15.40 14.48 -23.61
CA PRO A 46 14.44 14.43 -22.50
C PRO A 46 14.88 13.51 -21.35
N GLU A 47 15.67 12.48 -21.67
CA GLU A 47 16.22 11.50 -20.73
C GLU A 47 17.19 12.09 -19.70
N GLU A 48 17.68 13.31 -19.91
CA GLU A 48 18.48 14.09 -18.96
C GLU A 48 17.66 14.55 -17.73
N ILE A 49 16.32 14.51 -17.82
CA ILE A 49 15.41 14.94 -16.77
C ILE A 49 14.77 13.70 -16.14
N VAL A 50 15.15 13.40 -14.89
CA VAL A 50 14.55 12.33 -14.11
C VAL A 50 13.63 12.92 -13.04
N ALA A 51 12.34 12.58 -13.09
CA ALA A 51 11.38 12.94 -12.06
C ALA A 51 10.95 11.70 -11.27
N LEU A 52 11.19 11.75 -9.96
CA LEU A 52 10.93 10.68 -9.02
C LEU A 52 9.69 10.99 -8.18
N THR A 53 8.79 10.01 -8.06
CA THR A 53 7.61 10.08 -7.20
C THR A 53 7.52 8.86 -6.28
N PHE A 54 6.71 8.95 -5.22
CA PHE A 54 6.55 7.85 -4.27
C PHE A 54 5.59 6.74 -4.75
N THR A 55 4.68 7.04 -5.69
CA THR A 55 3.67 6.07 -6.16
C THR A 55 3.54 6.04 -7.66
N ARG A 56 3.23 4.85 -8.21
CA ARG A 56 2.98 4.67 -9.66
C ARG A 56 1.86 5.59 -10.17
N LYS A 57 0.84 5.81 -9.34
CA LYS A 57 -0.27 6.74 -9.65
C LYS A 57 0.22 8.18 -9.80
N ALA A 58 1.04 8.67 -8.86
CA ALA A 58 1.61 10.02 -8.94
C ALA A 58 2.53 10.20 -10.15
N ALA A 59 3.33 9.18 -10.49
CA ALA A 59 4.12 9.19 -11.73
C ALA A 59 3.23 9.29 -12.99
N SER A 60 2.15 8.51 -13.06
CA SER A 60 1.20 8.57 -14.18
C SER A 60 0.53 9.93 -14.28
N GLU A 61 -0.01 10.45 -13.18
CA GLU A 61 -0.69 11.74 -13.12
C GLU A 61 0.22 12.90 -13.53
N MET A 62 1.48 12.90 -13.09
CA MET A 62 2.47 13.89 -13.50
C MET A 62 2.76 13.81 -15.00
N ARG A 63 2.95 12.59 -15.54
CA ARG A 63 3.18 12.37 -16.97
C ARG A 63 1.99 12.84 -17.81
N GLU A 64 0.78 12.47 -17.41
CA GLU A 64 -0.46 12.87 -18.07
C GLU A 64 -0.62 14.39 -18.10
N ARG A 65 -0.30 15.10 -17.00
CA ARG A 65 -0.35 16.56 -16.96
C ARG A 65 0.63 17.22 -17.92
N ILE A 66 1.87 16.75 -17.96
CA ILE A 66 2.89 17.27 -18.88
C ILE A 66 2.45 17.03 -20.33
N LEU A 67 1.99 15.83 -20.65
CA LEU A 67 1.49 15.51 -22.00
C LEU A 67 0.26 16.32 -22.38
N LEU A 68 -0.67 16.53 -21.43
CA LEU A 68 -1.85 17.35 -21.67
C LEU A 68 -1.46 18.81 -21.93
N ALA A 69 -0.48 19.35 -21.20
CA ALA A 69 0.03 20.70 -21.43
C ALA A 69 0.69 20.83 -22.82
N LEU A 70 1.50 19.85 -23.21
CA LEU A 70 2.11 19.80 -24.56
C LEU A 70 1.05 19.66 -25.65
N LYS A 71 0.05 18.78 -25.50
CA LYS A 71 -1.05 18.61 -26.47
C LYS A 71 -1.85 19.90 -26.64
N ARG A 72 -2.26 20.54 -25.54
CA ARG A 72 -2.99 21.82 -25.59
C ARG A 72 -2.21 22.90 -26.32
N ALA A 73 -0.90 22.97 -26.11
CA ALA A 73 -0.03 23.92 -26.81
C ALA A 73 0.08 23.60 -28.32
N ALA A 74 0.14 22.32 -28.69
CA ALA A 74 0.14 21.89 -30.10
C ALA A 74 -1.20 22.16 -30.80
N ASP A 75 -2.32 22.00 -30.09
CA ASP A 75 -3.67 22.20 -30.60
C ASP A 75 -4.09 23.69 -30.65
N GLY A 76 -3.21 24.61 -30.25
CA GLY A 76 -3.46 26.06 -30.28
C GLY A 76 -4.49 26.54 -29.24
N TYR A 77 -4.61 25.84 -28.11
CA TYR A 77 -5.53 26.22 -27.02
C TYR A 77 -5.20 27.60 -26.44
N THR A 78 -6.17 28.51 -26.40
CA THR A 78 -6.01 29.83 -25.75
C THR A 78 -6.28 29.76 -24.24
N PRO A 79 -5.29 30.06 -23.38
CA PRO A 79 -5.44 30.04 -21.92
C PRO A 79 -6.45 31.09 -21.42
N THR A 80 -7.20 30.77 -20.34
CA THR A 80 -8.20 31.70 -19.76
C THR A 80 -7.72 32.42 -18.51
N SER A 81 -6.58 32.02 -17.94
CA SER A 81 -5.97 32.64 -16.75
C SER A 81 -4.49 32.89 -16.94
N SER A 82 -3.94 33.89 -16.23
CA SER A 82 -2.51 34.25 -16.30
C SER A 82 -1.58 33.09 -15.95
N HIS A 83 -1.98 32.25 -15.01
CA HIS A 83 -1.24 31.06 -14.63
C HIS A 83 -1.23 30.00 -15.75
N GLN A 84 -2.40 29.74 -16.36
CA GLN A 84 -2.47 28.83 -17.51
C GLN A 84 -1.69 29.36 -18.71
N GLN A 85 -1.61 30.70 -18.86
CA GLN A 85 -0.77 31.33 -19.87
C GLN A 85 0.70 30.97 -19.67
N GLN A 86 1.23 31.07 -18.44
CA GLN A 86 2.61 30.69 -18.15
C GLN A 86 2.90 29.22 -18.46
N THR A 87 2.05 28.30 -18.01
CA THR A 87 2.22 26.86 -18.30
C THR A 87 2.17 26.60 -19.81
N HIS A 88 1.27 27.27 -20.52
CA HIS A 88 1.16 27.17 -21.97
C HIS A 88 2.41 27.71 -22.69
N ASP A 89 2.93 28.86 -22.27
CA ASP A 89 4.15 29.46 -22.85
C ASP A 89 5.37 28.54 -22.66
N TYR A 90 5.51 27.89 -21.49
CA TYR A 90 6.55 26.89 -21.26
C TYR A 90 6.36 25.64 -22.13
N ALA A 91 5.12 25.19 -22.34
CA ALA A 91 4.82 24.06 -23.20
C ALA A 91 5.16 24.37 -24.67
N ILE A 92 4.89 25.59 -25.16
CA ILE A 92 5.32 26.03 -26.50
C ILE A 92 6.85 25.96 -26.64
N GLN A 93 7.59 26.47 -25.65
CA GLN A 93 9.06 26.43 -25.69
C GLN A 93 9.59 24.99 -25.69
N ALA A 94 8.99 24.10 -24.89
CA ALA A 94 9.33 22.68 -24.88
C ALA A 94 9.02 21.99 -26.22
N LEU A 95 7.90 22.31 -26.86
CA LEU A 95 7.55 21.79 -28.19
C LEU A 95 8.51 22.29 -29.27
N ALA A 96 8.86 23.58 -29.27
CA ALA A 96 9.82 24.13 -30.22
C ALA A 96 11.19 23.43 -30.09
N ARG A 97 11.64 23.16 -28.87
CA ARG A 97 12.86 22.39 -28.61
C ARG A 97 12.73 20.93 -29.06
N CYS A 98 11.58 20.31 -28.80
CA CYS A 98 11.24 18.95 -29.23
C CYS A 98 11.27 18.80 -30.76
N GLU A 99 10.75 19.78 -31.49
CA GLU A 99 10.80 19.81 -32.96
C GLU A 99 12.23 20.02 -33.47
N GLN A 100 12.97 20.97 -32.88
CA GLN A 100 14.36 21.25 -33.23
C GLN A 100 15.27 20.02 -33.12
N LEU A 101 15.09 19.21 -32.08
CA LEU A 101 15.93 18.05 -31.78
C LEU A 101 15.28 16.70 -32.14
N GLY A 102 14.13 16.73 -32.81
CA GLY A 102 13.46 15.54 -33.33
C GLY A 102 13.00 14.55 -32.26
N TRP A 103 12.56 15.02 -31.09
CA TRP A 103 12.26 14.11 -29.98
C TRP A 103 10.94 13.34 -30.10
N GLN A 104 9.98 13.90 -30.84
CA GLN A 104 8.65 13.32 -31.07
C GLN A 104 7.86 12.98 -29.78
N LEU A 105 7.92 13.84 -28.75
CA LEU A 105 7.35 13.57 -27.41
C LEU A 105 5.85 13.23 -27.40
N LEU A 106 5.05 13.77 -28.32
CA LEU A 106 3.61 13.46 -28.41
C LEU A 106 3.34 12.05 -28.94
N ILE A 107 4.26 11.50 -29.75
CA ILE A 107 4.20 10.15 -30.32
C ILE A 107 4.91 9.16 -29.39
N GLN A 108 6.02 9.57 -28.78
CA GLN A 108 6.86 8.75 -27.89
C GLN A 108 6.89 9.30 -26.46
N PRO A 109 5.77 9.28 -25.73
CA PRO A 109 5.71 9.81 -24.36
C PRO A 109 6.57 9.05 -23.36
N ALA A 110 6.98 7.82 -23.67
CA ALA A 110 7.84 6.98 -22.84
C ALA A 110 9.24 7.57 -22.61
N ARG A 111 9.66 8.53 -23.44
CA ARG A 111 10.93 9.26 -23.28
C ARG A 111 10.96 10.16 -22.05
N LEU A 112 9.79 10.55 -21.54
CA LEU A 112 9.67 11.31 -20.30
C LEU A 112 9.98 10.39 -19.11
N ARG A 113 11.17 10.53 -18.52
CA ARG A 113 11.62 9.72 -17.38
C ARG A 113 10.97 10.16 -16.06
N ILE A 114 9.69 9.87 -15.96
CA ILE A 114 8.86 10.09 -14.76
C ILE A 114 8.54 8.71 -14.19
N MET A 115 9.10 8.37 -13.03
CA MET A 115 9.03 7.02 -12.46
C MET A 115 9.04 7.05 -10.93
N THR A 116 8.81 5.90 -10.30
CA THR A 116 8.97 5.78 -8.85
C THR A 116 10.43 5.55 -8.46
N ILE A 117 10.77 5.81 -7.20
CA ILE A 117 12.11 5.48 -6.68
C ILE A 117 12.39 3.98 -6.81
N ASP A 118 11.41 3.11 -6.53
CA ASP A 118 11.57 1.66 -6.72
C ASP A 118 11.82 1.28 -8.18
N ALA A 119 11.16 1.96 -9.14
CA ALA A 119 11.38 1.74 -10.56
C ALA A 119 12.79 2.20 -11.00
N LEU A 120 13.32 3.26 -10.37
CA LEU A 120 14.72 3.66 -10.57
C LEU A 120 15.68 2.57 -10.03
N CYS A 121 15.46 2.06 -8.82
CA CYS A 121 16.26 0.95 -8.28
C CYS A 121 16.23 -0.28 -9.19
N GLN A 122 15.05 -0.63 -9.73
CA GLN A 122 14.92 -1.72 -10.71
C GLN A 122 15.67 -1.42 -12.01
N ALA A 123 15.61 -0.19 -12.53
CA ALA A 123 16.35 0.21 -13.73
C ALA A 123 17.88 0.14 -13.51
N ILE A 124 18.36 0.57 -12.34
CA ILE A 124 19.76 0.41 -11.93
C ILE A 124 20.12 -1.08 -11.91
N ASN A 125 19.31 -1.92 -11.24
CA ASN A 125 19.56 -3.36 -11.15
C ASN A 125 19.53 -4.09 -12.49
N GLN A 126 18.73 -3.61 -13.45
CA GLN A 126 18.71 -4.14 -14.81
C GLN A 126 20.01 -3.81 -15.55
N ALA A 127 20.60 -2.65 -15.30
CA ALA A 127 21.85 -2.19 -15.90
C ALA A 127 23.11 -2.84 -15.29
N ILE A 128 23.00 -3.47 -14.11
CA ILE A 128 24.11 -4.25 -13.52
C ILE A 128 24.48 -5.41 -14.46
N PRO A 129 25.77 -5.62 -14.80
CA PRO A 129 26.21 -6.80 -15.53
C PRO A 129 25.78 -8.09 -14.82
N LEU A 130 25.36 -9.12 -15.57
CA LEU A 130 24.84 -10.38 -14.99
C LEU A 130 25.82 -11.04 -14.00
N GLN A 131 27.12 -10.87 -14.21
CA GLN A 131 28.18 -11.43 -13.35
C GLN A 131 28.26 -10.74 -11.98
N ASP A 132 27.84 -9.47 -11.89
CA ASP A 132 27.87 -8.67 -10.67
C ASP A 132 26.52 -8.70 -9.93
N LYS A 133 25.50 -9.38 -10.48
CA LYS A 133 24.20 -9.54 -9.83
C LYS A 133 24.29 -10.59 -8.73
N GLN A 134 23.80 -10.24 -7.54
CA GLN A 134 23.70 -11.17 -6.40
C GLN A 134 22.79 -12.36 -6.72
N ILE A 135 21.62 -12.11 -7.34
CA ILE A 135 20.68 -13.14 -7.78
C ILE A 135 20.27 -12.81 -9.23
N PRO A 136 20.83 -13.49 -10.23
CA PRO A 136 20.49 -13.27 -11.64
C PRO A 136 19.01 -13.60 -11.92
N TYR A 137 18.31 -12.70 -12.62
CA TYR A 137 16.91 -12.88 -13.05
C TYR A 137 15.86 -12.96 -11.94
N ALA A 138 16.17 -12.50 -10.73
CA ALA A 138 15.22 -12.51 -9.63
C ALA A 138 13.95 -11.69 -9.93
N GLN A 139 12.79 -12.26 -9.62
CA GLN A 139 11.51 -11.56 -9.69
C GLN A 139 11.16 -10.95 -8.34
N VAL A 140 10.48 -9.80 -8.35
CA VAL A 140 10.02 -9.18 -7.09
C VAL A 140 8.78 -9.91 -6.59
N THR A 141 8.87 -10.51 -5.41
CA THR A 141 7.76 -11.18 -4.74
C THR A 141 6.87 -10.17 -4.01
N GLU A 142 5.55 -10.29 -4.16
CA GLU A 142 4.59 -9.46 -3.42
C GLU A 142 4.31 -9.99 -2.00
N LYS A 143 4.82 -11.19 -1.66
CA LYS A 143 4.56 -11.87 -0.38
C LYS A 143 5.86 -12.38 0.27
N PRO A 144 6.76 -11.48 0.69
CA PRO A 144 8.06 -11.87 1.21
C PRO A 144 8.00 -12.48 2.63
N GLU A 145 6.88 -12.41 3.34
CA GLU A 145 6.74 -12.87 4.72
C GLU A 145 7.02 -14.37 4.87
N SER A 146 6.61 -15.18 3.88
CA SER A 146 6.89 -16.63 3.88
C SER A 146 8.38 -16.92 3.78
N HIS A 147 9.12 -16.14 2.98
CA HIS A 147 10.57 -16.22 2.87
C HIS A 147 11.26 -15.84 4.18
N TYR A 148 10.76 -14.81 4.89
CA TYR A 148 11.31 -14.41 6.19
C TYR A 148 11.15 -15.51 7.25
N GLN A 149 9.95 -16.10 7.35
CA GLN A 149 9.68 -17.19 8.29
C GLN A 149 10.52 -18.44 7.96
N ALA A 150 10.62 -18.80 6.69
CA ALA A 150 11.43 -19.93 6.25
C ALA A 150 12.93 -19.69 6.51
N ALA A 151 13.42 -18.47 6.27
CA ALA A 151 14.80 -18.08 6.56
C ALA A 151 15.09 -18.14 8.07
N ALA A 152 14.18 -17.63 8.92
CA ALA A 152 14.31 -17.70 10.37
C ALA A 152 14.37 -19.15 10.89
N ARG A 153 13.51 -20.04 10.36
CA ARG A 153 13.55 -21.47 10.70
C ARG A 153 14.85 -22.13 10.26
N SER A 154 15.28 -21.88 9.03
CA SER A 154 16.52 -22.46 8.47
C SER A 154 17.75 -21.99 9.26
N CYS A 155 17.79 -20.72 9.64
CA CYS A 155 18.83 -20.15 10.49
C CYS A 155 18.87 -20.81 11.87
N PHE A 156 17.71 -21.06 12.46
CA PHE A 156 17.59 -21.72 13.77
C PHE A 156 18.08 -23.17 13.69
N GLU A 157 17.67 -23.92 12.67
CA GLU A 157 18.11 -25.30 12.42
C GLU A 157 19.63 -25.38 12.24
N TYR A 158 20.21 -24.49 11.43
CA TYR A 158 21.65 -24.41 11.24
C TYR A 158 22.39 -24.07 12.55
N ALA A 159 21.90 -23.09 13.30
CA ALA A 159 22.50 -22.68 14.58
C ALA A 159 22.45 -23.79 15.64
N LEU A 160 21.57 -24.78 15.53
CA LEU A 160 21.57 -25.97 16.38
C LEU A 160 22.65 -26.99 15.98
N THR A 161 23.08 -27.01 14.72
CA THR A 161 24.08 -27.97 14.24
C THR A 161 25.53 -27.49 14.42
N ASP A 162 25.77 -26.19 14.35
CA ASP A 162 27.12 -25.62 14.49
C ASP A 162 27.37 -25.13 15.94
N ALA A 163 28.42 -25.70 16.55
CA ALA A 163 28.82 -25.42 17.92
C ALA A 163 29.11 -23.94 18.19
N ASN A 164 29.53 -23.17 17.18
CA ASN A 164 29.82 -21.74 17.32
C ASN A 164 28.56 -20.91 17.67
N PHE A 165 27.38 -21.37 17.26
CA PHE A 165 26.12 -20.64 17.45
C PHE A 165 25.29 -21.18 18.62
N HIS A 166 25.69 -22.29 19.25
CA HIS A 166 24.99 -22.87 20.41
C HIS A 166 24.86 -21.89 21.57
N GLN A 167 25.96 -21.21 21.92
CA GLN A 167 25.97 -20.28 23.05
C GLN A 167 25.14 -19.01 22.77
N PRO A 168 25.31 -18.31 21.62
CA PRO A 168 24.40 -17.23 21.23
C PRO A 168 22.93 -17.62 21.25
N LEU A 169 22.58 -18.78 20.69
CA LEU A 169 21.20 -19.25 20.63
C LEU A 169 20.62 -19.53 22.01
N LYS A 170 21.41 -20.17 22.88
CA LYS A 170 21.03 -20.44 24.27
C LYS A 170 20.75 -19.16 25.06
N ILE A 171 21.58 -18.12 24.88
CA ILE A 171 21.37 -16.81 25.52
C ILE A 171 20.04 -16.20 25.07
N LEU A 172 19.77 -16.17 23.76
CA LEU A 172 18.51 -15.58 23.24
C LEU A 172 17.26 -16.35 23.67
N LEU A 173 17.31 -17.68 23.64
CA LEU A 173 16.19 -18.49 24.11
C LEU A 173 15.95 -18.31 25.61
N GLY A 174 17.01 -18.31 26.42
CA GLY A 174 16.91 -18.02 27.85
C GLY A 174 16.32 -16.63 28.12
N HIS A 175 16.72 -15.63 27.34
CA HIS A 175 16.23 -14.24 27.44
C HIS A 175 14.73 -14.10 27.12
N LEU A 176 14.19 -14.96 26.24
CA LEU A 176 12.79 -14.96 25.80
C LEU A 176 11.94 -16.09 26.42
N ASP A 177 12.33 -16.59 27.60
CA ASP A 177 11.62 -17.66 28.33
C ASP A 177 11.43 -18.95 27.53
N ASN A 178 12.42 -19.28 26.69
CA ASN A 178 12.47 -20.44 25.80
C ASN A 178 11.28 -20.57 24.84
N ARG A 179 10.58 -19.47 24.52
CA ARG A 179 9.50 -19.45 23.51
C ARG A 179 10.08 -19.34 22.10
N GLN A 180 10.30 -20.48 21.45
CA GLN A 180 10.86 -20.57 20.10
C GLN A 180 9.98 -19.90 19.05
N ASP A 181 8.68 -20.13 19.13
CA ASP A 181 7.62 -19.53 18.31
C ASP A 181 7.71 -17.99 18.32
N ASN A 182 7.80 -17.39 19.51
CA ASN A 182 7.96 -15.94 19.66
C ASN A 182 9.29 -15.42 19.07
N LEU A 183 10.39 -16.17 19.23
CA LEU A 183 11.68 -15.76 18.64
C LEU A 183 11.61 -15.79 17.11
N LEU A 184 11.00 -16.81 16.50
CA LEU A 184 10.85 -16.92 15.05
C LEU A 184 10.02 -15.76 14.47
N ASP A 185 8.93 -15.39 15.14
CA ASP A 185 8.10 -14.24 14.73
C ASP A 185 8.92 -12.94 14.82
N LEU A 186 9.61 -12.72 15.93
CA LEU A 186 10.46 -11.55 16.14
C LEU A 186 11.61 -11.45 15.11
N LEU A 187 12.23 -12.56 14.73
CA LEU A 187 13.28 -12.59 13.70
C LEU A 187 12.70 -12.33 12.30
N SER A 188 11.50 -12.84 12.02
CA SER A 188 10.81 -12.61 10.74
C SER A 188 10.43 -11.14 10.58
N ASP A 189 9.88 -10.53 11.63
CA ASP A 189 9.56 -9.09 11.66
C ASP A 189 10.82 -8.22 11.51
N LEU A 190 11.93 -8.68 12.08
CA LEU A 190 13.21 -7.99 11.99
C LEU A 190 13.79 -8.08 10.56
N LEU A 191 13.67 -9.22 9.87
CA LEU A 191 14.08 -9.39 8.46
C LEU A 191 13.33 -8.47 7.50
N ALA A 192 12.04 -8.22 7.76
CA ALA A 192 11.23 -7.28 6.99
C ALA A 192 11.76 -5.83 7.07
N LYS A 193 12.50 -5.50 8.13
CA LYS A 193 13.05 -4.18 8.44
C LYS A 193 14.59 -4.11 8.32
N ARG A 194 15.20 -5.04 7.59
CA ARG A 194 16.66 -5.22 7.55
C ARG A 194 17.46 -4.07 6.97
N ASP A 195 16.88 -3.28 6.08
CA ASP A 195 17.50 -2.04 5.61
C ASP A 195 17.78 -1.03 6.73
N GLN A 196 17.03 -1.08 7.84
CA GLN A 196 17.20 -0.15 8.95
C GLN A 196 18.39 -0.51 9.85
N TRP A 197 18.62 -1.80 10.07
CA TRP A 197 19.58 -2.27 11.05
C TRP A 197 20.80 -2.96 10.44
N LEU A 198 20.75 -3.49 9.22
CA LEU A 198 21.83 -4.32 8.68
C LEU A 198 23.16 -3.55 8.53
N ALA A 199 23.15 -2.38 7.92
CA ALA A 199 24.35 -1.54 7.80
C ALA A 199 24.87 -1.13 9.19
N SER A 200 23.95 -0.72 10.05
CA SER A 200 24.23 -0.32 11.43
C SER A 200 24.81 -1.46 12.27
N LEU A 201 24.40 -2.69 11.99
CA LEU A 201 24.84 -3.90 12.68
C LEU A 201 26.31 -4.21 12.41
N TYR A 202 26.76 -4.06 11.15
CA TYR A 202 28.17 -4.29 10.82
C TYR A 202 29.08 -3.28 11.51
N ILE A 203 28.67 -2.00 11.53
CA ILE A 203 29.36 -0.96 12.30
C ILE A 203 29.37 -1.29 13.79
N ALA A 204 28.21 -1.67 14.35
CA ALA A 204 28.06 -2.02 15.76
C ALA A 204 28.90 -3.22 16.20
N ARG A 205 29.04 -4.23 15.33
CA ARG A 205 29.79 -5.45 15.60
C ARG A 205 31.28 -5.19 15.80
N ASP A 206 31.82 -4.22 15.07
CA ASP A 206 33.25 -3.88 15.09
C ASP A 206 33.57 -2.85 16.20
N GLN A 207 32.54 -2.30 16.87
CA GLN A 207 32.68 -1.38 18.00
C GLN A 207 32.81 -2.09 19.34
N SER A 208 33.57 -1.49 20.26
CA SER A 208 33.71 -1.99 21.62
C SER A 208 32.53 -1.57 22.51
N GLN A 209 32.30 -2.30 23.60
CA GLN A 209 31.32 -1.91 24.63
C GLN A 209 31.52 -0.46 25.10
N ALA A 210 32.77 -0.04 25.31
CA ALA A 210 33.10 1.31 25.76
C ALA A 210 32.59 2.42 24.81
N THR A 211 32.52 2.14 23.51
CA THR A 211 31.98 3.08 22.50
C THR A 211 30.48 3.31 22.70
N PHE A 212 29.71 2.25 22.99
CA PHE A 212 28.29 2.37 23.31
C PHE A 212 28.05 3.08 24.66
N GLU A 213 28.93 2.84 25.64
CA GLU A 213 28.85 3.47 26.97
C GLU A 213 29.21 4.96 26.95
N GLN A 214 30.14 5.35 26.07
CA GLN A 214 30.40 6.76 25.76
C GLN A 214 29.15 7.44 25.21
N MET A 215 28.40 6.78 24.32
CA MET A 215 27.15 7.31 23.78
C MET A 215 26.07 7.48 24.86
N LEU A 216 25.92 6.51 25.76
CA LEU A 216 25.01 6.62 26.91
C LEU A 216 25.39 7.81 27.80
N SER A 217 26.69 8.07 27.97
CA SER A 217 27.19 9.22 28.72
C SER A 217 26.87 10.56 28.02
N ILE A 218 26.95 10.61 26.69
CA ILE A 218 26.54 11.79 25.90
C ILE A 218 25.04 12.05 26.05
N ILE A 219 24.20 11.01 25.97
CA ILE A 219 22.75 11.13 26.16
C ILE A 219 22.43 11.64 27.55
N GLU A 220 23.10 11.10 28.57
CA GLU A 220 22.94 11.57 29.95
C GLU A 220 23.24 13.08 30.06
N GLN A 221 24.38 13.53 29.50
CA GLN A 221 24.75 14.94 29.51
C GLN A 221 23.76 15.81 28.71
N HIS A 222 23.29 15.33 27.56
CA HIS A 222 22.34 16.03 26.71
C HIS A 222 21.00 16.23 27.43
N GLU A 223 20.42 15.18 28.01
CA GLU A 223 19.13 15.26 28.70
C GLU A 223 19.22 16.07 29.99
N LEU A 224 20.34 15.99 30.73
CA LEU A 224 20.59 16.87 31.88
C LEU A 224 20.68 18.34 31.45
N THR A 225 21.34 18.63 30.33
CA THR A 225 21.43 20.00 29.79
C THR A 225 20.06 20.50 29.34
N ARG A 226 19.27 19.65 28.67
CA ARG A 226 17.90 19.94 28.29
C ARG A 226 17.05 20.31 29.50
N PHE A 227 17.12 19.52 30.58
CA PHE A 227 16.42 19.81 31.83
C PHE A 227 16.91 21.12 32.48
N LYS A 228 18.22 21.39 32.49
CA LYS A 228 18.75 22.66 33.03
C LYS A 228 18.19 23.88 32.29
N ASN A 229 17.97 23.76 30.98
CA ASN A 229 17.44 24.83 30.15
C ASN A 229 15.93 25.08 30.35
N THR A 230 15.16 24.12 30.86
CA THR A 230 13.72 24.34 31.15
C THR A 230 13.47 25.10 32.45
N VAL A 231 14.48 25.22 33.32
CA VAL A 231 14.38 25.96 34.60
C VAL A 231 14.98 27.37 34.47
N PRO A 232 14.15 28.43 34.59
CA PRO A 232 14.61 29.82 34.56
C PRO A 232 15.65 30.13 35.64
N PHE A 233 16.64 30.97 35.31
CA PHE A 233 17.73 31.34 36.22
C PHE A 233 17.25 31.87 37.58
N ALA A 234 16.13 32.61 37.60
CA ALA A 234 15.55 33.19 38.80
C ALA A 234 15.13 32.16 39.87
N TRP A 235 14.83 30.91 39.48
CA TRP A 235 14.26 29.90 40.37
C TRP A 235 15.24 28.79 40.74
N ARG A 236 16.42 28.75 40.09
CA ARG A 236 17.45 27.73 40.28
C ARG A 236 17.94 27.67 41.73
N THR A 237 18.22 28.83 42.32
CA THR A 237 18.72 28.96 43.70
C THR A 237 17.67 28.55 44.73
N GLU A 238 16.42 28.95 44.51
CA GLU A 238 15.29 28.60 45.37
C GLU A 238 15.02 27.09 45.36
N LEU A 239 15.01 26.47 44.18
CA LEU A 239 14.84 25.03 44.02
C LEU A 239 15.95 24.24 44.72
N CYS A 240 17.22 24.64 44.58
CA CYS A 240 18.34 24.01 45.28
C CYS A 240 18.19 24.13 46.80
N ALA A 241 17.82 25.31 47.30
CA ALA A 241 17.65 25.54 48.73
C ALA A 241 16.54 24.67 49.33
N LEU A 242 15.38 24.60 48.68
CA LEU A 242 14.25 23.79 49.12
C LEU A 242 14.57 22.28 49.06
N ALA A 243 15.22 21.83 47.99
CA ALA A 243 15.63 20.43 47.83
C ALA A 243 16.62 20.00 48.92
N ARG A 244 17.62 20.85 49.24
CA ARG A 244 18.60 20.61 50.30
C ARG A 244 17.95 20.55 51.68
N GLN A 245 17.10 21.53 52.01
CA GLN A 245 16.41 21.57 53.30
C GLN A 245 15.54 20.33 53.51
N MET A 246 14.84 19.86 52.46
CA MET A 246 14.07 18.62 52.54
C MET A 246 14.95 17.38 52.74
N ALA A 247 16.10 17.29 52.07
CA ALA A 247 17.04 16.18 52.26
C ALA A 247 17.68 16.18 53.65
N GLU A 248 17.97 17.35 54.20
CA GLU A 248 18.47 17.53 55.57
C GLU A 248 17.43 17.15 56.63
N ILE A 249 16.15 17.50 56.42
CA ILE A 249 15.04 17.14 57.32
C ILE A 249 14.77 15.63 57.28
N GLU A 250 14.81 15.01 56.10
CA GLU A 250 14.60 13.57 55.96
C GLU A 250 15.77 12.76 56.56
N ALA A 251 17.01 13.24 56.40
CA ALA A 251 18.25 12.68 56.95
C ALA A 251 18.43 11.16 56.78
N ASN A 252 17.76 10.55 55.79
CA ASN A 252 17.75 9.10 55.58
C ASN A 252 18.72 8.69 54.45
N PRO A 253 19.84 8.01 54.74
CA PRO A 253 20.81 7.59 53.71
C PRO A 253 20.24 6.61 52.67
N GLN A 254 19.15 5.91 52.97
CA GLN A 254 18.49 5.00 52.02
C GLN A 254 17.50 5.71 51.08
N SER A 255 17.19 6.99 51.32
CA SER A 255 16.31 7.76 50.44
C SER A 255 17.07 8.23 49.19
N PRO A 256 16.47 8.12 47.98
CA PRO A 256 17.07 8.69 46.76
C PRO A 256 17.24 10.22 46.85
N ARG A 257 16.52 10.89 47.75
CA ARG A 257 16.61 12.34 47.99
C ARG A 257 17.83 12.75 48.82
N TYR A 258 18.47 11.82 49.52
CA TYR A 258 19.59 12.15 50.43
C TYR A 258 20.75 12.87 49.73
N VAL A 259 21.01 12.51 48.47
CA VAL A 259 22.07 13.11 47.64
C VAL A 259 21.83 14.61 47.36
N LEU A 260 20.59 15.08 47.49
CA LEU A 260 20.25 16.49 47.30
C LEU A 260 20.82 17.41 48.38
N ARG A 261 21.17 16.91 49.57
CA ARG A 261 21.83 17.68 50.64
C ARG A 261 23.06 18.45 50.13
N ASP A 262 23.83 17.78 49.29
CA ASP A 262 25.13 18.24 48.80
C ASP A 262 24.99 19.02 47.46
N TRP A 263 23.76 19.27 46.99
CA TRP A 263 23.47 19.95 45.73
C TRP A 263 23.45 21.49 45.89
N LEU A 264 24.64 22.10 45.94
CA LEU A 264 24.83 23.54 46.18
C LEU A 264 24.58 24.44 44.97
N ASN A 265 24.82 23.92 43.76
CA ASN A 265 24.73 24.66 42.51
C ASN A 265 23.86 23.91 41.50
N PHE A 266 22.81 24.58 41.01
CA PHE A 266 21.90 24.03 40.01
C PHE A 266 22.63 23.57 38.74
N ASP A 267 23.61 24.35 38.27
CA ASP A 267 24.33 24.05 37.02
C ASP A 267 25.23 22.81 37.16
N ALA A 268 25.57 22.42 38.39
CA ALA A 268 26.31 21.20 38.72
C ALA A 268 25.42 19.96 38.93
N LEU A 269 24.13 20.03 38.59
CA LEU A 269 23.21 18.90 38.70
C LEU A 269 23.75 17.68 37.94
N ASN A 270 23.93 16.58 38.66
CA ASN A 270 24.29 15.26 38.14
C ASN A 270 23.08 14.30 38.14
N ARG A 271 23.25 13.11 37.55
CA ARG A 271 22.20 12.08 37.44
C ARG A 271 21.57 11.68 38.78
N LEU A 272 22.38 11.39 39.80
CA LEU A 272 21.87 10.94 41.10
C LEU A 272 21.03 12.03 41.76
N GLN A 273 21.48 13.28 41.68
CA GLN A 273 20.72 14.44 42.13
C GLN A 273 19.44 14.63 41.31
N ALA A 274 19.48 14.40 39.99
CA ALA A 274 18.30 14.49 39.12
C ALA A 274 17.22 13.45 39.49
N ILE A 275 17.61 12.19 39.77
CA ILE A 275 16.70 11.15 40.25
C ILE A 275 16.13 11.51 41.62
N GLY A 276 16.97 12.00 42.54
CA GLY A 276 16.54 12.51 43.84
C GLY A 276 15.53 13.65 43.69
N LEU A 277 15.80 14.60 42.79
CA LEU A 277 14.93 15.73 42.49
C LEU A 277 13.59 15.26 41.91
N ALA A 278 13.59 14.33 40.95
CA ALA A 278 12.37 13.74 40.42
C ALA A 278 11.53 13.08 41.52
N SER A 279 12.17 12.32 42.43
CA SER A 279 11.47 11.68 43.56
C SER A 279 10.93 12.67 44.60
N LEU A 280 11.47 13.89 44.67
CA LEU A 280 10.99 14.96 45.53
C LEU A 280 9.81 15.71 44.90
N LEU A 281 9.87 15.96 43.58
CA LEU A 281 8.90 16.81 42.88
C LEU A 281 7.70 16.03 42.31
N LEU A 282 7.84 14.72 42.03
CA LEU A 282 6.80 13.91 41.37
C LEU A 282 6.01 13.04 42.36
N THR A 283 4.72 12.80 42.05
CA THR A 283 3.85 11.79 42.70
C THR A 283 4.18 10.37 42.22
N ALA A 284 3.46 9.37 42.73
CA ALA A 284 3.60 7.99 42.24
C ALA A 284 3.03 7.83 40.81
N GLU A 285 2.10 8.70 40.43
CA GLU A 285 1.45 8.77 39.12
C GLU A 285 2.21 9.66 38.12
N ASP A 286 3.45 10.06 38.42
CA ASP A 286 4.29 10.88 37.53
C ASP A 286 3.76 12.29 37.23
N GLU A 287 2.93 12.82 38.13
CA GLU A 287 2.47 14.21 38.11
C GLU A 287 3.31 15.08 39.07
N LEU A 288 3.40 16.39 38.77
CA LEU A 288 4.06 17.32 39.67
C LEU A 288 3.25 17.48 40.96
N ARG A 289 3.92 17.35 42.12
CA ARG A 289 3.30 17.58 43.42
C ARG A 289 2.82 19.02 43.54
N LYS A 290 1.75 19.22 44.31
CA LYS A 290 1.22 20.57 44.58
C LYS A 290 2.02 21.32 45.64
N LYS A 291 2.65 20.60 46.57
CA LYS A 291 3.44 21.13 47.71
C LYS A 291 4.22 20.01 48.37
N PHE A 292 5.17 20.36 49.23
CA PHE A 292 5.82 19.40 50.12
C PHE A 292 4.93 19.07 51.33
N ASP A 293 4.79 17.79 51.63
CA ASP A 293 3.98 17.26 52.72
C ASP A 293 4.56 15.93 53.25
N HIS A 294 3.76 15.18 54.00
CA HIS A 294 4.19 13.93 54.63
C HIS A 294 4.73 12.88 53.66
N TRP A 295 4.37 12.93 52.38
CA TRP A 295 4.85 11.99 51.35
C TRP A 295 6.31 12.20 50.97
N VAL A 296 6.86 13.41 51.19
CA VAL A 296 8.27 13.75 50.98
C VAL A 296 9.04 13.88 52.29
N GLY A 297 8.44 13.44 53.41
CA GLY A 297 9.05 13.46 54.74
C GLY A 297 8.72 14.71 55.58
N LEU A 298 7.94 15.66 55.08
CA LEU A 298 7.60 16.89 55.81
C LEU A 298 6.38 16.66 56.73
N LYS A 299 6.62 16.41 58.03
CA LYS A 299 5.58 16.26 59.07
C LYS A 299 5.78 17.24 60.22
N ARG A 300 4.69 17.69 60.84
CA ARG A 300 4.75 18.49 62.09
C ARG A 300 5.43 17.68 63.19
N GLY A 301 6.37 18.32 63.91
CA GLY A 301 7.18 17.69 64.96
C GLY A 301 8.56 17.16 64.51
N ILE A 302 8.85 17.12 63.20
CA ILE A 302 10.19 16.76 62.68
C ILE A 302 11.10 17.99 62.53
N CYS A 303 10.51 19.17 62.32
CA CYS A 303 11.20 20.45 62.23
C CYS A 303 10.41 21.54 62.97
N GLU A 304 11.01 22.73 63.16
CA GLU A 304 10.34 23.87 63.79
C GLU A 304 9.06 24.26 63.03
N ASP A 305 7.96 24.57 63.74
CA ASP A 305 6.67 24.88 63.12
C ASP A 305 6.75 26.06 62.11
N LYS A 306 7.60 27.06 62.39
CA LYS A 306 7.87 28.17 61.46
C LYS A 306 8.53 27.70 60.17
N LEU A 307 9.46 26.75 60.26
CA LEU A 307 10.16 26.18 59.11
C LEU A 307 9.23 25.27 58.30
N TYR A 308 8.37 24.50 58.98
CA TYR A 308 7.33 23.67 58.34
C TYR A 308 6.37 24.53 57.49
N ASP A 309 5.80 25.59 58.07
CA ASP A 309 4.86 26.45 57.36
C ASP A 309 5.54 27.20 56.20
N LYS A 310 6.80 27.63 56.40
CA LYS A 310 7.63 28.26 55.36
C LYS A 310 7.88 27.32 54.17
N LEU A 311 8.44 26.12 54.41
CA LEU A 311 8.75 25.13 53.37
C LEU A 311 7.51 24.72 52.57
N LYS A 312 6.38 24.56 53.26
CA LYS A 312 5.12 24.19 52.63
C LYS A 312 4.57 25.29 51.72
N SER A 313 4.70 26.56 52.13
CA SER A 313 4.29 27.71 51.32
C SER A 313 5.21 27.93 50.12
N GLU A 314 6.52 27.99 50.36
CA GLU A 314 7.53 28.23 49.31
C GLU A 314 7.54 27.10 48.27
N SER A 315 7.45 25.83 48.70
CA SER A 315 7.35 24.72 47.75
C SER A 315 6.06 24.76 46.92
N SER A 316 4.93 25.17 47.49
CA SER A 316 3.67 25.29 46.76
C SER A 316 3.75 26.37 45.67
N GLU A 317 4.34 27.52 45.99
CA GLU A 317 4.50 28.63 45.06
C GLU A 317 5.48 28.27 43.93
N LEU A 318 6.64 27.70 44.26
CA LEU A 318 7.62 27.28 43.28
C LEU A 318 7.10 26.17 42.36
N LEU A 319 6.41 25.15 42.90
CA LEU A 319 5.86 24.05 42.10
C LEU A 319 4.78 24.53 41.14
N THR A 320 3.97 25.52 41.53
CA THR A 320 2.99 26.12 40.62
C THR A 320 3.69 26.86 39.47
N LYS A 321 4.71 27.67 39.77
CA LYS A 321 5.51 28.37 38.73
C LYS A 321 6.24 27.40 37.79
N LEU A 322 6.79 26.30 38.32
CA LEU A 322 7.46 25.27 37.52
C LEU A 322 6.48 24.47 36.66
N ASN A 323 5.26 24.23 37.15
CA ASN A 323 4.21 23.57 36.37
C ASN A 323 3.72 24.40 35.17
N GLU A 324 3.85 25.72 35.26
CA GLU A 324 3.54 26.64 34.15
C GLU A 324 4.64 26.69 33.08
N GLN A 325 5.84 26.16 33.36
CA GLN A 325 6.91 26.14 32.37
C GLN A 325 6.67 25.07 31.30
N PRO A 326 6.77 25.43 30.01
CA PRO A 326 6.68 24.45 28.93
C PRO A 326 7.81 23.43 29.06
N ASP A 327 7.50 22.17 28.79
CA ASP A 327 8.44 21.04 28.75
C ASP A 327 9.15 20.67 30.07
N PHE A 328 8.95 21.40 31.18
CA PHE A 328 9.60 21.10 32.46
C PHE A 328 9.26 19.70 32.98
N LEU A 329 7.96 19.37 33.09
CA LEU A 329 7.51 18.06 33.55
C LEU A 329 8.00 16.94 32.62
N ALA A 330 7.93 17.16 31.30
CA ALA A 330 8.41 16.19 30.31
C ALA A 330 9.92 15.93 30.43
N ALA A 331 10.73 16.99 30.61
CA ALA A 331 12.16 16.88 30.84
C ALA A 331 12.48 16.19 32.17
N LEU A 332 11.72 16.49 33.24
CA LEU A 332 11.87 15.84 34.56
C LEU A 332 11.57 14.34 34.51
N LEU A 333 10.55 13.93 33.76
CA LEU A 333 10.22 12.51 33.54
C LEU A 333 11.26 11.79 32.68
N LYS A 334 11.93 12.49 31.75
CA LYS A 334 13.04 11.92 30.97
C LYS A 334 14.27 11.68 31.86
N ILE A 335 14.65 12.64 32.71
CA ILE A 335 15.81 12.46 33.60
C ILE A 335 15.57 11.39 34.69
N LYS A 336 14.33 11.22 35.14
CA LYS A 336 13.94 10.14 36.08
C LYS A 336 14.27 8.75 35.53
N ASP A 337 14.00 8.53 34.25
CA ASP A 337 14.09 7.22 33.59
C ASP A 337 15.30 7.11 32.64
N LEU A 338 16.35 7.91 32.87
CA LEU A 338 17.58 7.86 32.07
C LEU A 338 18.21 6.46 32.10
N PRO A 339 18.71 5.93 30.97
CA PRO A 339 19.49 4.70 30.97
C PRO A 339 20.81 4.89 31.71
N LEU A 340 21.30 3.85 32.39
CA LEU A 340 22.62 3.90 33.03
C LEU A 340 23.70 4.17 31.97
N PRO A 341 24.81 4.86 32.29
CA PRO A 341 25.90 5.14 31.36
C PRO A 341 26.74 3.88 31.03
N HIS A 342 26.24 2.69 31.33
CA HIS A 342 26.87 1.40 31.07
C HIS A 342 25.81 0.35 30.73
N TYR A 343 26.22 -0.69 30.00
CA TYR A 343 25.34 -1.82 29.71
C TYR A 343 25.31 -2.82 30.86
N ASP A 344 24.13 -3.40 31.11
CA ASP A 344 24.03 -4.57 31.97
C ASP A 344 24.74 -5.78 31.31
N PRO A 345 25.49 -6.62 32.04
CA PRO A 345 26.22 -7.75 31.46
C PRO A 345 25.32 -8.74 30.69
N GLU A 346 24.10 -8.99 31.16
CA GLU A 346 23.13 -9.86 30.50
C GLU A 346 22.62 -9.20 29.21
N GLN A 347 22.28 -7.91 29.27
CA GLN A 347 21.84 -7.13 28.11
C GLN A 347 22.92 -7.09 27.02
N TRP A 348 24.18 -6.90 27.40
CA TRP A 348 25.33 -6.90 26.49
C TRP A 348 25.56 -8.29 25.88
N ALA A 349 25.50 -9.36 26.67
CA ALA A 349 25.62 -10.73 26.17
C ALA A 349 24.52 -11.06 25.14
N THR A 350 23.29 -10.62 25.37
CA THR A 350 22.17 -10.75 24.42
C THR A 350 22.45 -9.97 23.12
N LEU A 351 23.01 -8.76 23.19
CA LEU A 351 23.42 -8.01 22.00
C LEU A 351 24.52 -8.72 21.22
N GLN A 352 25.55 -9.24 21.89
CA GLN A 352 26.62 -10.01 21.23
C GLN A 352 26.07 -11.26 20.54
N ALA A 353 25.09 -11.93 21.16
CA ALA A 353 24.41 -13.06 20.55
C ALA A 353 23.65 -12.64 19.27
N LEU A 354 22.95 -11.50 19.29
CA LEU A 354 22.30 -10.94 18.10
C LEU A 354 23.30 -10.53 17.02
N PHE A 355 24.41 -9.88 17.38
CA PHE A 355 25.47 -9.50 16.44
C PHE A 355 26.08 -10.70 15.71
N SER A 356 26.03 -11.88 16.33
CA SER A 356 26.48 -13.14 15.74
C SER A 356 25.41 -13.80 14.87
N LEU A 357 24.15 -13.82 15.31
CA LEU A 357 23.07 -14.56 14.64
C LEU A 357 22.38 -13.77 13.51
N LEU A 358 22.29 -12.45 13.60
CA LEU A 358 21.60 -11.64 12.59
C LEU A 358 22.26 -11.64 11.20
N PRO A 359 23.60 -11.62 11.06
CA PRO A 359 24.23 -11.78 9.75
C PRO A 359 23.95 -13.15 9.13
N LEU A 360 23.96 -14.20 9.96
CA LEU A 360 23.60 -15.57 9.55
C LEU A 360 22.15 -15.64 9.06
N LEU A 361 21.22 -15.00 9.79
CA LEU A 361 19.81 -14.92 9.43
C LEU A 361 19.60 -14.27 8.04
N VAL A 362 20.29 -13.15 7.77
CA VAL A 362 20.24 -12.50 6.45
C VAL A 362 20.87 -13.37 5.36
N GLY A 363 21.94 -14.11 5.68
CA GLY A 363 22.51 -15.12 4.79
C GLY A 363 21.51 -16.20 4.39
N HIS A 364 20.74 -16.74 5.34
CA HIS A 364 19.68 -17.69 5.03
C HIS A 364 18.54 -17.09 4.21
N LEU A 365 18.19 -15.82 4.44
CA LEU A 365 17.23 -15.13 3.58
C LEU A 365 17.74 -15.02 2.14
N HIS A 366 19.01 -14.68 1.96
CA HIS A 366 19.62 -14.62 0.63
C HIS A 366 19.64 -15.99 -0.06
N LEU A 367 19.94 -17.07 0.68
CA LEU A 367 19.85 -18.43 0.15
C LEU A 367 18.41 -18.78 -0.28
N ARG A 368 17.40 -18.43 0.52
CA ARG A 368 15.99 -18.63 0.17
C ARG A 368 15.60 -17.84 -1.08
N PHE A 369 15.98 -16.57 -1.16
CA PHE A 369 15.75 -15.78 -2.37
C PHE A 369 16.40 -16.40 -3.61
N ASN A 370 17.61 -16.93 -3.47
CA ASN A 370 18.30 -17.60 -4.57
C ASN A 370 17.63 -18.94 -4.97
N GLU A 371 17.17 -19.75 -4.00
CA GLU A 371 16.46 -21.02 -4.26
C GLU A 371 15.18 -20.82 -5.09
N TYR A 372 14.43 -19.76 -4.81
CA TYR A 372 13.16 -19.46 -5.48
C TYR A 372 13.27 -18.47 -6.63
N ASN A 373 14.46 -17.90 -6.85
CA ASN A 373 14.70 -16.81 -7.81
C ASN A 373 13.72 -15.63 -7.60
N GLU A 374 13.46 -15.31 -6.33
CA GLU A 374 12.56 -14.25 -5.88
C GLU A 374 13.29 -13.32 -4.91
N VAL A 375 12.98 -12.03 -4.95
CA VAL A 375 13.49 -11.01 -4.02
C VAL A 375 12.38 -10.06 -3.60
N ASP A 376 12.53 -9.36 -2.49
CA ASP A 376 11.63 -8.28 -2.11
C ASP A 376 12.14 -6.90 -2.59
N PHE A 377 11.33 -5.86 -2.39
CA PHE A 377 11.71 -4.48 -2.74
C PHE A 377 12.93 -3.97 -1.95
N THR A 378 13.12 -4.45 -0.72
CA THR A 378 14.25 -4.07 0.13
C THR A 378 15.57 -4.56 -0.46
N ALA A 379 15.63 -5.81 -0.93
CA ALA A 379 16.79 -6.38 -1.60
C ALA A 379 17.09 -5.64 -2.92
N VAL A 380 16.05 -5.32 -3.71
CA VAL A 380 16.20 -4.52 -4.94
C VAL A 380 16.85 -3.17 -4.63
N SER A 381 16.40 -2.47 -3.60
CA SER A 381 16.96 -1.17 -3.21
C SER A 381 18.39 -1.27 -2.68
N GLN A 382 18.69 -2.29 -1.88
CA GLN A 382 20.05 -2.54 -1.38
C GLN A 382 21.03 -2.88 -2.50
N GLN A 383 20.61 -3.71 -3.45
CA GLN A 383 21.43 -4.07 -4.60
C GLN A 383 21.73 -2.85 -5.49
N ALA A 384 20.74 -1.97 -5.70
CA ALA A 384 20.94 -0.74 -6.45
C ALA A 384 21.94 0.19 -5.74
N LEU A 385 21.86 0.32 -4.42
CA LEU A 385 22.81 1.10 -3.61
C LEU A 385 24.23 0.54 -3.66
N PHE A 386 24.38 -0.78 -3.60
CA PHE A 386 25.67 -1.45 -3.71
C PHE A 386 26.27 -1.28 -5.11
N ALA A 387 25.44 -1.37 -6.15
CA ALA A 387 25.86 -1.25 -7.53
C ALA A 387 26.39 0.13 -7.91
N LEU A 388 26.07 1.18 -7.15
CA LEU A 388 26.61 2.53 -7.36
C LEU A 388 28.01 2.73 -6.73
N GLY A 389 28.51 1.79 -5.93
CA GLY A 389 29.81 1.94 -5.24
C GLY A 389 29.78 2.92 -4.09
N GLU A 390 30.91 3.13 -3.43
CA GLU A 390 31.05 4.08 -2.32
C GLU A 390 31.43 5.48 -2.81
N GLU A 391 31.33 6.50 -1.96
CA GLU A 391 31.59 7.90 -2.37
C GLU A 391 33.03 8.10 -2.88
N ASP A 392 34.01 7.43 -2.24
CA ASP A 392 35.42 7.50 -2.63
C ASP A 392 35.77 6.56 -3.80
N GLU A 393 34.91 5.58 -4.09
CA GLU A 393 35.10 4.57 -5.14
C GLU A 393 33.78 4.31 -5.90
N PRO A 394 33.31 5.27 -6.72
CA PRO A 394 32.09 5.08 -7.50
C PRO A 394 32.31 4.05 -8.61
N THR A 395 31.28 3.24 -8.88
CA THR A 395 31.33 2.26 -9.97
C THR A 395 31.15 2.92 -11.35
N ASP A 396 31.52 2.20 -12.42
CA ASP A 396 31.23 2.62 -13.81
C ASP A 396 29.73 2.90 -14.03
N LEU A 397 28.86 2.17 -13.33
CA LEU A 397 27.42 2.37 -13.39
C LEU A 397 27.02 3.72 -12.77
N ALA A 398 27.62 4.10 -11.64
CA ALA A 398 27.41 5.41 -11.04
C ALA A 398 27.87 6.53 -11.97
N LEU A 399 29.05 6.40 -12.59
CA LEU A 399 29.55 7.36 -13.58
C LEU A 399 28.65 7.46 -14.82
N TYR A 400 28.10 6.33 -15.28
CA TYR A 400 27.13 6.31 -16.37
C TYR A 400 25.87 7.12 -16.03
N PHE A 401 25.29 6.93 -14.84
CA PHE A 401 24.13 7.71 -14.40
C PHE A 401 24.47 9.19 -14.17
N ASP A 402 25.63 9.48 -13.59
CA ASP A 402 26.12 10.85 -13.37
C ASP A 402 26.22 11.64 -14.69
N SER A 403 26.69 10.99 -15.77
CA SER A 403 26.79 11.58 -17.10
C SER A 403 25.45 11.74 -17.83
N ARG A 404 24.42 10.97 -17.45
CA ARG A 404 23.12 10.94 -18.13
C ARG A 404 22.06 11.79 -17.46
N ILE A 405 22.19 12.09 -16.17
CA ILE A 405 21.19 12.83 -15.40
C ILE A 405 21.71 14.25 -15.18
N ASN A 406 21.09 15.23 -15.85
CA ASN A 406 21.40 16.64 -15.61
C ASN A 406 20.44 17.26 -14.60
N HIS A 407 19.19 16.78 -14.57
CA HIS A 407 18.17 17.35 -13.71
C HIS A 407 17.40 16.26 -12.99
N LEU A 408 17.40 16.35 -11.65
CA LEU A 408 16.68 15.42 -10.79
C LEU A 408 15.56 16.17 -10.06
N LEU A 409 14.31 15.74 -10.27
CA LEU A 409 13.13 16.28 -9.60
C LEU A 409 12.58 15.22 -8.64
N ILE A 410 12.26 15.61 -7.42
CA ILE A 410 11.77 14.68 -6.39
C ILE A 410 10.50 15.23 -5.78
N ASP A 411 9.40 14.50 -5.95
CA ASP A 411 8.10 14.79 -5.33
C ASP A 411 7.91 13.99 -4.02
N GLU A 412 7.10 14.53 -3.11
CA GLU A 412 6.81 13.97 -1.78
C GLU A 412 8.07 13.68 -0.96
N PHE A 413 9.08 14.55 -1.04
CA PHE A 413 10.39 14.30 -0.41
C PHE A 413 10.33 14.07 1.11
N GLN A 414 9.30 14.57 1.80
CA GLN A 414 9.10 14.30 3.22
C GLN A 414 8.91 12.81 3.55
N ASP A 415 8.52 11.99 2.56
CA ASP A 415 8.31 10.55 2.72
C ASP A 415 9.56 9.71 2.38
N THR A 416 10.71 10.36 2.17
CA THR A 416 11.96 9.69 1.81
C THR A 416 12.51 8.89 3.00
N SER A 417 12.94 7.65 2.75
CA SER A 417 13.66 6.85 3.75
C SER A 417 15.17 7.12 3.76
N ILE A 418 15.88 6.66 4.78
CA ILE A 418 17.35 6.82 4.87
C ILE A 418 18.04 6.20 3.65
N SER A 419 17.65 4.98 3.26
CA SER A 419 18.21 4.28 2.10
C SER A 419 17.97 5.05 0.79
N GLN A 420 16.78 5.63 0.63
CA GLN A 420 16.47 6.46 -0.54
C GLN A 420 17.28 7.77 -0.53
N PHE A 421 17.47 8.39 0.63
CA PHE A 421 18.32 9.58 0.74
C PHE A 421 19.78 9.28 0.39
N HIS A 422 20.31 8.12 0.80
CA HIS A 422 21.64 7.66 0.39
C HIS A 422 21.72 7.40 -1.11
N LEU A 423 20.68 6.81 -1.72
CA LEU A 423 20.61 6.60 -3.16
C LEU A 423 20.72 7.95 -3.90
N LEU A 424 19.93 8.94 -3.46
CA LEU A 424 19.97 10.28 -4.03
C LEU A 424 21.33 10.94 -3.85
N THR A 425 21.96 10.76 -2.69
CA THR A 425 23.30 11.28 -2.40
C THR A 425 24.35 10.69 -3.34
N LYS A 426 24.36 9.36 -3.54
CA LYS A 426 25.26 8.68 -4.47
C LYS A 426 25.05 9.14 -5.92
N LEU A 427 23.79 9.36 -6.35
CA LEU A 427 23.47 9.84 -7.69
C LEU A 427 23.94 11.26 -8.00
N VAL A 428 24.12 12.11 -6.98
CA VAL A 428 24.56 13.51 -7.15
C VAL A 428 25.98 13.75 -6.63
N CYS A 429 26.70 12.70 -6.23
CA CYS A 429 28.03 12.80 -5.62
C CYS A 429 29.04 13.49 -6.54
N GLY A 430 28.95 13.25 -7.86
CA GLY A 430 29.81 13.87 -8.87
C GLY A 430 29.43 15.31 -9.26
N TRP A 431 28.39 15.91 -8.67
CA TRP A 431 27.85 17.19 -9.10
C TRP A 431 28.62 18.37 -8.51
N GLN A 432 28.99 19.33 -9.35
CA GLN A 432 29.73 20.52 -8.94
C GLN A 432 28.82 21.75 -8.89
N PRO A 433 29.11 22.73 -8.01
CA PRO A 433 28.43 24.01 -8.06
C PRO A 433 28.54 24.66 -9.44
N ASP A 434 27.41 25.13 -9.98
CA ASP A 434 27.30 25.87 -11.24
C ASP A 434 27.71 25.11 -12.52
N ASP A 435 27.74 23.78 -12.51
CA ASP A 435 28.03 22.95 -13.70
C ASP A 435 26.85 22.74 -14.66
N GLY A 436 25.70 23.37 -14.37
CA GLY A 436 24.47 23.29 -15.15
C GLY A 436 23.50 22.19 -14.70
N ARG A 437 23.93 21.27 -13.81
CA ARG A 437 23.06 20.24 -13.24
C ARG A 437 22.26 20.80 -12.08
N THR A 438 21.01 20.35 -11.91
CA THR A 438 20.13 20.88 -10.85
C THR A 438 19.31 19.82 -10.14
N LEU A 439 19.19 19.99 -8.83
CA LEU A 439 18.36 19.17 -7.96
C LEU A 439 17.14 19.99 -7.49
N PHE A 440 15.94 19.50 -7.80
CA PHE A 440 14.70 20.12 -7.39
C PHE A 440 13.91 19.18 -6.49
N VAL A 441 13.68 19.59 -5.27
CA VAL A 441 12.99 18.81 -4.24
C VAL A 441 11.73 19.55 -3.83
N VAL A 442 10.60 18.85 -3.77
CA VAL A 442 9.35 19.44 -3.30
C VAL A 442 8.58 18.50 -2.40
N GLY A 443 7.95 19.05 -1.39
CA GLY A 443 7.18 18.28 -0.42
C GLY A 443 6.56 19.14 0.66
N ASP A 444 5.90 18.48 1.60
CA ASP A 444 5.33 19.13 2.78
C ASP A 444 5.66 18.29 4.02
N PRO A 445 6.61 18.72 4.88
CA PRO A 445 6.96 17.97 6.09
C PRO A 445 5.76 17.82 7.05
N MET A 446 4.73 18.69 6.98
CA MET A 446 3.49 18.54 7.75
C MET A 446 2.62 17.37 7.26
N GLN A 447 2.88 16.80 6.08
CA GLN A 447 2.18 15.65 5.51
C GLN A 447 2.99 14.34 5.53
N SER A 448 4.09 14.26 6.28
CA SER A 448 4.86 13.01 6.45
C SER A 448 4.12 12.03 7.37
N ILE A 449 3.55 10.96 6.79
CA ILE A 449 2.69 9.97 7.48
C ILE A 449 3.03 8.51 7.13
N TYR A 450 4.21 8.27 6.57
CA TYR A 450 4.67 6.93 6.17
C TYR A 450 5.87 6.45 7.00
N ARG A 451 5.96 6.80 8.30
CA ARG A 451 7.06 6.31 9.16
C ARG A 451 7.03 4.79 9.33
N PHE A 452 5.85 4.17 9.25
CA PHE A 452 5.73 2.71 9.20
C PHE A 452 6.39 2.09 7.94
N ARG A 453 6.60 2.89 6.88
CA ARG A 453 7.43 2.58 5.70
C ARG A 453 8.80 3.23 5.76
N GLN A 454 9.25 3.59 6.96
CA GLN A 454 10.59 4.12 7.25
C GLN A 454 10.87 5.51 6.67
N ALA A 455 9.84 6.27 6.32
CA ALA A 455 10.01 7.69 6.00
C ALA A 455 10.50 8.46 7.21
N GLU A 456 11.56 9.26 7.04
CA GLU A 456 12.14 10.08 8.10
C GLU A 456 12.02 11.57 7.76
N VAL A 457 11.03 12.24 8.34
CA VAL A 457 10.75 13.66 8.08
C VAL A 457 11.93 14.58 8.39
N GLY A 458 12.80 14.18 9.32
CA GLY A 458 14.03 14.91 9.66
C GLY A 458 14.97 15.08 8.46
N LEU A 459 14.91 14.18 7.46
CA LEU A 459 15.70 14.28 6.22
C LEU A 459 15.29 15.49 5.37
N PHE A 460 14.03 15.91 5.42
CA PHE A 460 13.58 17.14 4.77
C PHE A 460 14.29 18.37 5.36
N LEU A 461 14.34 18.45 6.68
CA LEU A 461 15.04 19.52 7.40
C LEU A 461 16.56 19.44 7.19
N LYS A 462 17.14 18.24 7.20
CA LYS A 462 18.57 18.02 6.88
C LYS A 462 18.89 18.52 5.48
N ALA A 463 18.09 18.18 4.47
CA ALA A 463 18.27 18.67 3.10
C ALA A 463 18.10 20.20 3.00
N LYS A 464 17.16 20.79 3.75
CA LYS A 464 16.95 22.25 3.84
C LYS A 464 18.19 22.98 4.39
N GLN A 465 18.88 22.41 5.36
CA GLN A 465 20.02 23.03 6.04
C GLN A 465 21.38 22.70 5.39
N GLN A 466 21.58 21.44 5.00
CA GLN A 466 22.87 20.90 4.58
C GLN A 466 22.93 20.61 3.08
N GLY A 467 21.80 20.40 2.39
CA GLY A 467 21.78 19.92 1.01
C GLY A 467 21.75 18.40 0.91
N ILE A 468 21.94 17.87 -0.30
CA ILE A 468 21.99 16.43 -0.60
C ILE A 468 23.29 16.17 -1.35
N GLY A 469 24.19 15.38 -0.76
CA GLY A 469 25.57 15.26 -1.24
C GLY A 469 26.25 16.64 -1.35
N PRO A 470 26.96 16.94 -2.45
CA PRO A 470 27.58 18.25 -2.66
C PRO A 470 26.57 19.35 -3.03
N VAL A 471 25.32 19.01 -3.36
CA VAL A 471 24.35 19.97 -3.92
C VAL A 471 23.65 20.75 -2.81
N ARG A 472 23.90 22.07 -2.77
CA ARG A 472 23.19 23.01 -1.89
C ARG A 472 21.84 23.42 -2.48
N LEU A 473 20.80 23.40 -1.64
CA LEU A 473 19.43 23.69 -2.04
C LEU A 473 19.01 25.06 -1.53
N THR A 474 18.48 25.93 -2.40
CA THR A 474 17.85 27.17 -1.95
C THR A 474 16.44 26.84 -1.44
N SER A 475 16.13 27.20 -0.19
CA SER A 475 14.81 26.94 0.38
C SER A 475 13.77 27.98 -0.07
N LEU A 476 12.60 27.49 -0.50
CA LEU A 476 11.44 28.29 -0.86
C LEU A 476 10.20 27.76 -0.15
N GLU A 477 9.28 28.64 0.19
CA GLU A 477 8.04 28.31 0.90
C GLU A 477 6.85 28.88 0.12
N LEU A 478 5.86 28.05 -0.15
CA LEU A 478 4.58 28.46 -0.73
C LEU A 478 3.55 28.64 0.38
N CYS A 479 2.68 29.64 0.24
CA CYS A 479 1.65 29.91 1.25
C CYS A 479 0.24 29.92 0.67
N CYS A 480 0.03 30.18 -0.63
CA CYS A 480 -1.31 30.26 -1.20
C CYS A 480 -1.96 28.87 -1.33
N ASN A 481 -3.21 28.71 -0.84
CA ASN A 481 -4.02 27.51 -0.97
C ASN A 481 -5.15 27.72 -2.01
N PHE A 482 -5.12 26.91 -3.06
CA PHE A 482 -6.08 26.94 -4.18
C PHE A 482 -7.15 25.85 -4.12
N ARG A 483 -7.11 25.00 -3.09
CA ARG A 483 -7.96 23.81 -2.95
C ARG A 483 -9.19 24.10 -2.10
N SER A 484 -8.99 24.73 -0.95
CA SER A 484 -9.96 24.81 0.13
C SER A 484 -10.50 26.23 0.25
N THR A 485 -11.77 26.35 0.64
CA THR A 485 -12.42 27.64 0.93
C THR A 485 -11.77 28.32 2.13
N ALA A 486 -11.94 29.65 2.23
CA ALA A 486 -11.48 30.44 3.36
C ALA A 486 -11.89 29.85 4.73
N THR A 487 -13.16 29.42 4.87
CA THR A 487 -13.67 28.78 6.10
C THR A 487 -12.83 27.59 6.57
N ILE A 488 -12.40 26.73 5.65
CA ILE A 488 -11.59 25.54 5.98
C ILE A 488 -10.15 25.95 6.29
N VAL A 489 -9.55 26.82 5.47
CA VAL A 489 -8.15 27.26 5.64
C VAL A 489 -7.96 28.01 6.96
N ASP A 490 -8.87 28.93 7.29
CA ASP A 490 -8.77 29.74 8.50
C ASP A 490 -8.95 28.87 9.76
N TRP A 491 -9.89 27.92 9.73
CA TRP A 491 -10.07 26.94 10.81
C TRP A 491 -8.82 26.05 10.98
N ILE A 492 -8.21 25.57 9.89
CA ILE A 492 -6.96 24.80 9.94
C ILE A 492 -5.84 25.64 10.57
N ASN A 493 -5.66 26.87 10.12
CA ASN A 493 -4.62 27.76 10.66
C ASN A 493 -4.79 27.99 12.17
N GLN A 494 -6.02 28.16 12.64
CA GLN A 494 -6.32 28.37 14.06
C GLN A 494 -6.00 27.13 14.89
N GLN A 495 -6.45 25.94 14.46
CA GLN A 495 -6.31 24.71 15.24
C GLN A 495 -4.87 24.17 15.22
N PHE A 496 -4.24 24.13 14.05
CA PHE A 496 -2.95 23.46 13.89
C PHE A 496 -1.76 24.28 14.39
N HIS A 497 -1.94 25.59 14.61
CA HIS A 497 -0.92 26.41 15.26
C HIS A 497 -0.62 25.96 16.70
N SER A 498 -1.64 25.44 17.43
CA SER A 498 -1.46 24.87 18.76
C SER A 498 -1.13 23.37 18.78
N ILE A 499 -1.51 22.63 17.72
CA ILE A 499 -1.30 21.17 17.65
C ILE A 499 0.16 20.82 17.36
N PHE A 500 0.75 21.50 16.38
CA PHE A 500 2.15 21.26 16.01
C PHE A 500 3.12 21.93 17.00
N PRO A 501 4.33 21.38 17.16
CA PRO A 501 5.37 21.99 17.98
C PRO A 501 5.77 23.38 17.43
N LYS A 502 6.29 24.24 18.32
CA LYS A 502 6.71 25.60 17.96
C LYS A 502 8.01 25.65 17.17
N LEU A 503 8.89 24.68 17.37
CA LEU A 503 10.22 24.63 16.76
C LEU A 503 10.42 23.30 16.03
N ASP A 504 11.12 23.37 14.91
CA ASP A 504 11.58 22.20 14.17
C ASP A 504 12.69 21.48 14.95
N ASN A 505 12.70 20.14 14.89
CA ASN A 505 13.79 19.33 15.42
C ASN A 505 14.02 18.11 14.52
N ILE A 506 15.24 17.98 14.00
CA ILE A 506 15.64 16.92 13.06
C ILE A 506 15.55 15.53 13.72
N GLU A 507 16.04 15.39 14.95
CA GLU A 507 16.19 14.11 15.65
C GLU A 507 14.84 13.54 16.11
N SER A 508 14.02 14.38 16.72
CA SER A 508 12.68 13.99 17.18
C SER A 508 11.64 13.98 16.05
N GLY A 509 11.97 14.54 14.88
CA GLY A 509 11.04 14.70 13.76
C GLY A 509 9.90 15.68 14.06
N ALA A 510 10.14 16.64 14.96
CA ALA A 510 9.23 17.74 15.24
C ALA A 510 9.23 18.71 14.05
N ILE A 511 8.04 19.07 13.58
CA ILE A 511 7.84 20.00 12.46
C ILE A 511 6.91 21.11 12.92
N SER A 512 7.30 22.34 12.70
CA SER A 512 6.52 23.53 13.01
C SER A 512 5.42 23.76 11.98
N PHE A 513 4.30 24.31 12.44
CA PHE A 513 3.17 24.61 11.57
C PHE A 513 3.44 25.83 10.69
N HIS A 514 3.17 25.69 9.39
CA HIS A 514 3.27 26.76 8.41
C HIS A 514 1.87 27.16 7.94
N THR A 515 1.49 28.43 8.19
CA THR A 515 0.16 28.96 7.87
C THR A 515 -0.07 29.07 6.36
N SER A 516 -1.27 28.71 5.91
CA SER A 516 -1.69 28.87 4.52
C SER A 516 -2.58 30.10 4.34
N VAL A 517 -2.57 30.68 3.14
CA VAL A 517 -3.37 31.85 2.76
C VAL A 517 -4.43 31.39 1.76
N ASN A 518 -5.70 31.59 2.07
CA ASN A 518 -6.79 31.19 1.18
C ASN A 518 -6.78 32.04 -0.11
N VAL A 519 -6.96 31.37 -1.26
CA VAL A 519 -7.19 32.03 -2.55
C VAL A 519 -8.67 31.97 -2.92
N LEU A 520 -9.36 30.90 -2.49
CA LEU A 520 -10.80 30.74 -2.70
C LEU A 520 -11.57 31.45 -1.58
N PRO A 521 -12.57 32.31 -1.91
CA PRO A 521 -13.35 33.01 -0.91
C PRO A 521 -14.21 32.04 -0.09
N ALA A 522 -14.75 32.54 1.02
CA ALA A 522 -15.79 31.83 1.76
C ALA A 522 -17.02 31.61 0.85
N CYS A 523 -17.70 30.49 1.07
CA CYS A 523 -18.88 30.06 0.33
C CYS A 523 -19.97 29.70 1.34
N GLU A 524 -21.24 30.01 1.03
CA GLU A 524 -22.38 29.70 1.91
C GLU A 524 -22.52 28.20 2.23
N ASN A 525 -22.02 27.34 1.34
CA ASN A 525 -22.03 25.88 1.49
C ASN A 525 -20.74 25.33 2.12
N SER A 526 -20.00 26.15 2.87
CA SER A 526 -18.76 25.76 3.54
C SER A 526 -18.92 25.83 5.06
N CYS A 527 -18.63 24.72 5.74
CA CYS A 527 -18.78 24.61 7.19
C CYS A 527 -17.75 23.65 7.81
N VAL A 528 -17.54 23.82 9.12
CA VAL A 528 -16.85 22.85 9.98
C VAL A 528 -17.77 22.55 11.15
N GLU A 529 -18.22 21.30 11.26
CA GLU A 529 -19.19 20.89 12.28
C GLU A 529 -18.66 19.67 13.06
N ALA A 530 -18.92 19.66 14.37
CA ALA A 530 -18.42 18.63 15.28
C ALA A 530 -19.55 18.08 16.16
N TYR A 531 -19.70 16.76 16.14
CA TYR A 531 -20.81 16.04 16.75
C TYR A 531 -20.34 14.90 17.64
N GLN A 532 -21.04 14.74 18.74
CA GLN A 532 -20.78 13.70 19.72
C GLN A 532 -21.99 12.78 19.92
N PHE A 533 -21.71 11.49 20.02
CA PHE A 533 -22.70 10.41 20.13
C PHE A 533 -22.41 9.52 21.34
N SER A 534 -23.42 8.77 21.80
CA SER A 534 -23.30 7.90 22.97
C SER A 534 -22.47 6.63 22.74
N ASN A 535 -22.44 6.12 21.51
CA ASN A 535 -21.75 4.88 21.16
C ASN A 535 -21.42 4.79 19.65
N ARG A 536 -20.59 3.81 19.27
CA ARG A 536 -20.13 3.62 17.88
C ARG A 536 -21.26 3.35 16.88
N LEU A 537 -22.33 2.68 17.31
CA LEU A 537 -23.46 2.36 16.45
C LEU A 537 -24.29 3.62 16.15
N ALA A 538 -24.54 4.46 17.16
CA ALA A 538 -25.18 5.77 17.00
C ALA A 538 -24.36 6.70 16.09
N GLU A 539 -23.03 6.71 16.26
CA GLU A 539 -22.12 7.43 15.36
C GLU A 539 -22.23 6.90 13.91
N ALA A 540 -22.19 5.58 13.71
CA ALA A 540 -22.30 4.97 12.38
C ALA A 540 -23.63 5.30 11.68
N GLU A 541 -24.74 5.33 12.42
CA GLU A 541 -26.04 5.76 11.91
C GLU A 541 -26.06 7.24 11.52
N ALA A 542 -25.47 8.11 12.35
CA ALA A 542 -25.41 9.54 12.06
C ALA A 542 -24.52 9.82 10.84
N VAL A 543 -23.39 9.12 10.71
CA VAL A 543 -22.52 9.19 9.53
C VAL A 543 -23.27 8.77 8.27
N ALA A 544 -24.02 7.66 8.30
CA ALA A 544 -24.81 7.21 7.15
C ALA A 544 -25.91 8.22 6.78
N LYS A 545 -26.66 8.74 7.77
CA LYS A 545 -27.69 9.77 7.57
C LYS A 545 -27.11 11.06 6.96
N LEU A 546 -25.97 11.52 7.46
CA LEU A 546 -25.28 12.70 6.93
C LEU A 546 -24.78 12.46 5.50
N ALA A 547 -24.15 11.31 5.23
CA ALA A 547 -23.68 10.97 3.89
C ALA A 547 -24.83 10.95 2.87
N ALA A 548 -25.99 10.37 3.23
CA ALA A 548 -27.19 10.41 2.39
C ALA A 548 -27.72 11.84 2.18
N HIS A 549 -27.71 12.66 3.22
CA HIS A 549 -28.11 14.07 3.13
C HIS A 549 -27.21 14.85 2.17
N GLU A 550 -25.89 14.72 2.31
CA GLU A 550 -24.90 15.39 1.48
C GLU A 550 -24.98 14.94 0.01
N LEU A 551 -25.13 13.63 -0.24
CA LEU A 551 -25.32 13.08 -1.60
C LEU A 551 -26.56 13.67 -2.29
N LYS A 552 -27.65 13.89 -1.53
CA LYS A 552 -28.91 14.46 -2.03
C LYS A 552 -28.84 15.98 -2.22
N LYS A 553 -28.25 16.70 -1.26
CA LYS A 553 -28.20 18.18 -1.26
C LYS A 553 -27.20 18.73 -2.28
N TYR A 554 -26.05 18.07 -2.45
CA TYR A 554 -24.99 18.52 -3.36
C TYR A 554 -24.69 17.44 -4.40
N PRO A 555 -25.42 17.35 -5.53
CA PRO A 555 -25.31 16.26 -6.48
C PRO A 555 -24.06 16.26 -7.38
N GLN A 556 -23.16 17.24 -7.24
CA GLN A 556 -21.90 17.31 -8.00
C GLN A 556 -20.66 17.14 -7.11
N ASP A 557 -20.82 17.21 -5.79
CA ASP A 557 -19.69 17.24 -4.84
C ASP A 557 -19.19 15.81 -4.53
N GLN A 558 -17.89 15.61 -4.40
CA GLN A 558 -17.34 14.33 -3.94
C GLN A 558 -17.28 14.26 -2.41
N ILE A 559 -17.67 13.12 -1.85
CA ILE A 559 -17.77 12.92 -0.40
C ILE A 559 -16.84 11.79 0.02
N ALA A 560 -16.09 11.98 1.10
CA ALA A 560 -15.25 10.93 1.68
C ALA A 560 -15.55 10.69 3.16
N ILE A 561 -15.63 9.42 3.54
CA ILE A 561 -15.55 8.97 4.93
C ILE A 561 -14.12 8.47 5.15
N LEU A 562 -13.37 9.17 5.99
CA LEU A 562 -11.97 8.88 6.26
C LEU A 562 -11.80 8.33 7.67
N VAL A 563 -11.25 7.12 7.79
CA VAL A 563 -10.95 6.49 9.08
C VAL A 563 -9.46 6.29 9.30
N ARG A 564 -9.06 6.13 10.56
CA ARG A 564 -7.67 5.80 10.90
C ARG A 564 -7.36 4.32 10.60
N SER A 565 -8.28 3.43 10.97
CA SER A 565 -8.15 1.97 10.83
C SER A 565 -9.36 1.37 10.14
N ARG A 566 -9.15 0.30 9.35
CA ARG A 566 -10.21 -0.47 8.70
C ARG A 566 -11.21 -1.08 9.70
N THR A 567 -10.79 -1.34 10.94
CA THR A 567 -11.68 -1.86 11.99
C THR A 567 -12.85 -0.92 12.30
N GLN A 568 -12.70 0.39 12.05
CA GLN A 568 -13.76 1.38 12.23
C GLN A 568 -14.82 1.29 11.12
N LEU A 569 -14.48 0.73 9.95
CA LEU A 569 -15.39 0.68 8.81
C LEU A 569 -16.49 -0.36 8.96
N THR A 570 -16.31 -1.38 9.80
CA THR A 570 -17.22 -2.53 9.85
C THR A 570 -18.65 -2.12 10.21
N GLU A 571 -18.83 -1.26 11.21
CA GLU A 571 -20.16 -0.78 11.60
C GLU A 571 -20.72 0.24 10.59
N ILE A 572 -19.89 1.19 10.12
CA ILE A 572 -20.28 2.22 9.15
C ILE A 572 -20.77 1.61 7.84
N THR A 573 -19.99 0.69 7.27
CA THR A 573 -20.33 0.01 6.01
C THR A 573 -21.57 -0.86 6.14
N ARG A 574 -21.76 -1.53 7.28
CA ARG A 574 -23.00 -2.27 7.57
C ARG A 574 -24.22 -1.35 7.55
N THR A 575 -24.13 -0.18 8.16
CA THR A 575 -25.24 0.79 8.20
C THR A 575 -25.50 1.43 6.84
N LEU A 576 -24.45 1.79 6.08
CA LEU A 576 -24.59 2.29 4.70
C LEU A 576 -25.32 1.26 3.81
N ARG A 577 -24.99 -0.03 3.94
CA ARG A 577 -25.68 -1.12 3.22
C ARG A 577 -27.13 -1.28 3.65
N ALA A 578 -27.40 -1.25 4.95
CA ALA A 578 -28.77 -1.35 5.47
C ALA A 578 -29.67 -0.23 4.94
N GLN A 579 -29.12 0.96 4.74
CA GLN A 579 -29.82 2.13 4.16
C GLN A 579 -29.71 2.22 2.63
N GLN A 580 -29.13 1.21 1.97
CA GLN A 580 -28.94 1.16 0.50
C GLN A 580 -28.19 2.37 -0.09
N ILE A 581 -27.27 2.97 0.67
CA ILE A 581 -26.46 4.10 0.20
C ILE A 581 -25.29 3.54 -0.63
N PRO A 582 -25.17 3.89 -1.92
CA PRO A 582 -24.07 3.42 -2.75
C PRO A 582 -22.77 4.07 -2.30
N PHE A 583 -21.75 3.26 -2.02
CA PHE A 583 -20.40 3.75 -1.70
C PHE A 583 -19.34 2.95 -2.45
N GLN A 584 -18.22 3.61 -2.72
CA GLN A 584 -17.02 2.99 -3.24
C GLN A 584 -16.04 2.85 -2.08
N GLY A 585 -15.54 1.64 -1.84
CA GLY A 585 -14.45 1.49 -0.90
C GLY A 585 -13.54 0.34 -1.26
N MET A 586 -12.27 0.54 -0.97
CA MET A 586 -11.20 -0.38 -1.34
C MET A 586 -11.09 -1.47 -0.28
N GLU A 587 -11.13 -2.74 -0.70
CA GLU A 587 -10.86 -3.90 0.17
C GLU A 587 -11.78 -3.97 1.39
N ILE A 588 -13.10 -3.94 1.16
CA ILE A 588 -14.09 -3.93 2.26
C ILE A 588 -14.57 -5.34 2.58
N ASP A 589 -14.98 -6.12 1.58
CA ASP A 589 -15.49 -7.48 1.80
C ASP A 589 -14.39 -8.51 1.60
N LEU A 590 -14.01 -9.19 2.69
CA LEU A 590 -13.17 -10.38 2.62
C LEU A 590 -13.92 -11.48 1.88
N LEU A 591 -13.27 -12.10 0.89
CA LEU A 591 -13.84 -13.20 0.12
C LEU A 591 -14.28 -14.36 1.01
N SER A 592 -13.49 -14.65 2.07
CA SER A 592 -13.81 -15.69 3.05
C SER A 592 -15.10 -15.46 3.85
N LYS A 593 -15.63 -14.24 3.87
CA LYS A 593 -16.90 -13.90 4.53
C LYS A 593 -18.10 -13.96 3.58
N LEU A 594 -17.87 -14.03 2.26
CA LEU A 594 -18.95 -14.09 1.27
C LEU A 594 -19.61 -15.48 1.25
N PRO A 595 -20.95 -15.60 1.33
CA PRO A 595 -21.62 -16.89 1.40
C PRO A 595 -21.29 -17.84 0.25
N HIS A 596 -21.36 -17.37 -1.00
CA HIS A 596 -21.11 -18.19 -2.20
C HIS A 596 -19.68 -18.74 -2.25
N LEU A 597 -18.68 -17.98 -1.79
CA LEU A 597 -17.30 -18.45 -1.71
C LEU A 597 -17.04 -19.37 -0.52
N ARG A 598 -17.78 -19.22 0.59
CA ARG A 598 -17.73 -20.20 1.70
C ARG A 598 -18.32 -21.55 1.31
N ASP A 599 -19.38 -21.55 0.52
CA ASP A 599 -19.99 -22.76 -0.03
C ASP A 599 -19.01 -23.46 -0.98
N LEU A 600 -18.37 -22.68 -1.86
CA LEU A 600 -17.33 -23.17 -2.77
C LEU A 600 -16.07 -23.64 -2.04
N TRP A 601 -15.66 -22.97 -0.96
CA TRP A 601 -14.58 -23.41 -0.09
C TRP A 601 -14.93 -24.73 0.62
N SER A 602 -16.20 -24.92 1.00
CA SER A 602 -16.67 -26.17 1.59
C SER A 602 -16.65 -27.32 0.57
N LEU A 603 -17.00 -27.06 -0.70
CA LEU A 603 -16.83 -27.99 -1.81
C LEU A 603 -15.36 -28.39 -1.98
N THR A 604 -14.47 -27.39 -2.05
CA THR A 604 -13.03 -27.59 -2.21
C THR A 604 -12.45 -28.46 -1.09
N GLN A 605 -12.80 -28.17 0.17
CA GLN A 605 -12.39 -28.99 1.32
C GLN A 605 -12.95 -30.41 1.28
N ALA A 606 -14.23 -30.58 0.88
CA ALA A 606 -14.87 -31.89 0.82
C ALA A 606 -14.19 -32.81 -0.22
N LEU A 607 -13.78 -32.25 -1.37
CA LEU A 607 -13.04 -32.95 -2.42
C LEU A 607 -11.61 -33.31 -1.97
N LEU A 608 -10.87 -32.35 -1.41
CA LEU A 608 -9.50 -32.58 -0.95
C LEU A 608 -9.42 -33.56 0.23
N LEU A 609 -10.34 -33.42 1.19
CA LEU A 609 -10.42 -34.19 2.43
C LEU A 609 -11.77 -34.92 2.57
N PRO A 610 -11.95 -36.11 1.94
CA PRO A 610 -13.19 -36.89 2.06
C PRO A 610 -13.58 -37.28 3.50
N GLY A 611 -12.60 -37.27 4.43
CA GLY A 611 -12.82 -37.50 5.86
C GLY A 611 -13.31 -36.29 6.65
N ASN A 612 -13.27 -35.07 6.09
CA ASN A 612 -13.67 -33.85 6.79
C ASN A 612 -15.19 -33.74 6.90
N ARG A 613 -15.75 -34.29 7.99
CA ARG A 613 -17.19 -34.33 8.22
C ARG A 613 -17.85 -32.94 8.20
N LEU A 614 -17.16 -31.91 8.69
CA LEU A 614 -17.71 -30.55 8.77
C LEU A 614 -17.87 -29.94 7.38
N ALA A 615 -16.86 -30.07 6.52
CA ALA A 615 -16.91 -29.57 5.14
C ALA A 615 -18.05 -30.22 4.34
N TRP A 616 -18.23 -31.53 4.49
CA TRP A 616 -19.36 -32.25 3.87
C TRP A 616 -20.72 -31.78 4.37
N LEU A 617 -20.90 -31.59 5.69
CA LEU A 617 -22.17 -31.10 6.23
C LEU A 617 -22.45 -29.65 5.81
N ALA A 618 -21.42 -28.80 5.74
CA ALA A 618 -21.54 -27.44 5.23
C ALA A 618 -21.95 -27.43 3.75
N LEU A 619 -21.33 -28.29 2.92
CA LEU A 619 -21.68 -28.46 1.52
C LEU A 619 -23.13 -28.91 1.34
N LEU A 620 -23.61 -29.87 2.13
CA LEU A 620 -25.00 -30.33 2.07
C LEU A 620 -26.02 -29.28 2.57
N ARG A 621 -25.59 -28.32 3.39
CA ARG A 621 -26.41 -27.18 3.84
C ARG A 621 -26.46 -26.03 2.82
N SER A 622 -25.46 -25.95 1.94
CA SER A 622 -25.33 -24.92 0.91
C SER A 622 -26.48 -24.98 -0.12
N PRO A 623 -26.68 -23.93 -0.93
CA PRO A 623 -27.70 -23.92 -1.99
C PRO A 623 -27.58 -25.05 -3.03
N PHE A 624 -26.42 -25.71 -3.13
CA PHE A 624 -26.24 -26.86 -4.03
C PHE A 624 -27.15 -28.04 -3.65
N CYS A 625 -27.41 -28.26 -2.35
CA CYS A 625 -28.24 -29.36 -1.87
C CYS A 625 -29.44 -28.89 -1.03
N GLY A 626 -29.25 -27.88 -0.18
CA GLY A 626 -30.33 -27.26 0.58
C GLY A 626 -31.00 -28.18 1.60
N LEU A 627 -30.24 -28.83 2.49
CA LEU A 627 -30.80 -29.64 3.59
C LEU A 627 -31.08 -28.83 4.86
N SER A 628 -32.10 -29.26 5.60
CA SER A 628 -32.43 -28.69 6.92
C SER A 628 -31.45 -29.17 8.02
N LEU A 629 -31.40 -28.45 9.14
CA LEU A 629 -30.55 -28.83 10.27
C LEU A 629 -30.94 -30.18 10.88
N SER A 630 -32.24 -30.54 10.89
CA SER A 630 -32.71 -31.84 11.36
C SER A 630 -32.24 -32.99 10.48
N GLU A 631 -32.26 -32.80 9.15
CA GLU A 631 -31.78 -33.80 8.19
C GLU A 631 -30.25 -33.95 8.25
N LEU A 632 -29.50 -32.84 8.36
CA LEU A 632 -28.05 -32.88 8.57
C LEU A 632 -27.67 -33.57 9.88
N HIS A 633 -28.44 -33.34 10.95
CA HIS A 633 -28.24 -34.02 12.23
C HIS A 633 -28.44 -35.54 12.11
N ALA A 634 -29.46 -35.97 11.34
CA ALA A 634 -29.69 -37.39 11.06
C ALA A 634 -28.53 -38.02 10.28
N ILE A 635 -28.04 -37.35 9.23
CA ILE A 635 -26.89 -37.80 8.43
C ILE A 635 -25.62 -37.89 9.30
N ALA A 636 -25.35 -36.86 10.11
CA ALA A 636 -24.19 -36.82 10.98
C ALA A 636 -24.21 -37.94 12.04
N ASN A 637 -25.39 -38.28 12.57
CA ASN A 637 -25.52 -39.30 13.62
C ASN A 637 -25.66 -40.74 13.12
N PHE A 638 -25.90 -40.95 11.82
CA PHE A 638 -25.98 -42.29 11.23
C PHE A 638 -24.77 -43.16 11.58
N ASN A 639 -23.57 -42.60 11.52
CA ASN A 639 -22.38 -43.22 12.07
C ASN A 639 -21.33 -42.17 12.47
N LYS A 640 -21.10 -41.99 13.77
CA LYS A 640 -20.16 -40.98 14.30
C LYS A 640 -18.68 -41.29 14.01
N LYS A 641 -18.34 -42.55 13.71
CA LYS A 641 -16.95 -43.02 13.51
C LYS A 641 -16.55 -43.11 12.02
N LYS A 642 -17.47 -42.90 11.09
CA LYS A 642 -17.24 -42.96 9.64
C LYS A 642 -17.34 -41.57 9.00
N SER A 643 -16.94 -41.44 7.74
CA SER A 643 -17.10 -40.19 6.96
C SER A 643 -18.58 -39.92 6.65
N ILE A 644 -18.90 -38.69 6.24
CA ILE A 644 -20.25 -38.38 5.74
C ILE A 644 -20.52 -39.10 4.41
N LEU A 645 -19.50 -39.26 3.56
CA LEU A 645 -19.60 -40.05 2.33
C LEU A 645 -20.15 -41.47 2.58
N TYR A 646 -19.70 -42.15 3.64
CA TYR A 646 -20.24 -43.46 4.03
C TYR A 646 -21.74 -43.41 4.36
N ALA A 647 -22.22 -42.33 5.00
CA ALA A 647 -23.64 -42.16 5.26
C ALA A 647 -24.42 -41.90 3.96
N LEU A 648 -23.81 -41.18 3.01
CA LEU A 648 -24.38 -40.95 1.68
C LEU A 648 -24.40 -42.21 0.80
N ASP A 649 -23.56 -43.22 1.05
CA ASP A 649 -23.69 -44.52 0.38
C ASP A 649 -24.89 -45.34 0.89
N HIS A 650 -25.53 -44.89 1.97
CA HIS A 650 -26.64 -45.57 2.65
C HIS A 650 -27.91 -44.69 2.75
N LEU A 651 -28.20 -43.89 1.70
CA LEU A 651 -29.35 -42.96 1.67
C LEU A 651 -30.69 -43.63 2.02
N GLU A 652 -30.89 -44.88 1.60
CA GLU A 652 -32.07 -45.72 1.88
C GLU A 652 -32.39 -45.85 3.38
N LYS A 653 -31.37 -45.76 4.24
CA LYS A 653 -31.49 -45.99 5.69
C LYS A 653 -31.67 -44.70 6.49
N LEU A 654 -31.66 -43.54 5.84
CA LEU A 654 -31.73 -42.23 6.48
C LEU A 654 -33.18 -41.71 6.51
N PRO A 655 -33.63 -41.08 7.63
CA PRO A 655 -34.96 -40.52 7.76
C PRO A 655 -35.06 -39.17 7.03
N LEU A 656 -35.08 -39.22 5.69
CA LEU A 656 -35.11 -38.07 4.80
C LEU A 656 -36.46 -37.96 4.08
N THR A 657 -36.88 -36.74 3.76
CA THR A 657 -38.02 -36.49 2.86
C THR A 657 -37.69 -36.94 1.43
N ASP A 658 -38.69 -37.27 0.62
CA ASP A 658 -38.46 -37.70 -0.77
C ASP A 658 -37.78 -36.61 -1.61
N GLU A 659 -38.12 -35.35 -1.35
CA GLU A 659 -37.50 -34.19 -1.98
C GLU A 659 -36.01 -34.07 -1.62
N SER A 660 -35.65 -34.19 -0.35
CA SER A 660 -34.26 -34.16 0.10
C SER A 660 -33.47 -35.39 -0.36
N ARG A 661 -34.11 -36.57 -0.43
CA ARG A 661 -33.49 -37.80 -0.95
C ARG A 661 -33.10 -37.64 -2.41
N MET A 662 -33.98 -37.07 -3.25
CA MET A 662 -33.70 -36.76 -4.65
C MET A 662 -32.49 -35.81 -4.79
N ARG A 663 -32.48 -34.68 -4.07
CA ARG A 663 -31.37 -33.71 -4.11
C ARG A 663 -30.05 -34.34 -3.64
N LEU A 664 -30.10 -35.14 -2.59
CA LEU A 664 -28.93 -35.84 -2.06
C LEU A 664 -28.38 -36.87 -3.04
N GLN A 665 -29.25 -37.61 -3.72
CA GLN A 665 -28.83 -38.59 -4.72
C GLN A 665 -28.14 -37.92 -5.91
N PHE A 666 -28.66 -36.78 -6.37
CA PHE A 666 -28.01 -35.95 -7.40
C PHE A 666 -26.61 -35.50 -6.97
N VAL A 667 -26.51 -34.84 -5.80
CA VAL A 667 -25.24 -34.31 -5.29
C VAL A 667 -24.24 -35.43 -4.99
N HIS A 668 -24.69 -36.55 -4.42
CA HIS A 668 -23.83 -37.72 -4.16
C HIS A 668 -23.26 -38.31 -5.45
N THR A 669 -24.06 -38.43 -6.50
CA THR A 669 -23.61 -38.95 -7.80
C THR A 669 -22.49 -38.08 -8.40
N ILE A 670 -22.68 -36.76 -8.39
CA ILE A 670 -21.68 -35.82 -8.91
C ILE A 670 -20.38 -35.87 -8.08
N LEU A 671 -20.49 -35.80 -6.75
CA LEU A 671 -19.31 -35.81 -5.89
C LEU A 671 -18.58 -37.17 -5.93
N HIS A 672 -19.30 -38.28 -6.06
CA HIS A 672 -18.70 -39.60 -6.23
C HIS A 672 -17.91 -39.68 -7.55
N ASN A 673 -18.47 -39.17 -8.65
CA ASN A 673 -17.77 -39.10 -9.94
C ASN A 673 -16.55 -38.18 -9.88
N ALA A 674 -16.68 -37.02 -9.26
CA ALA A 674 -15.57 -36.09 -9.05
C ALA A 674 -14.44 -36.75 -8.24
N LEU A 675 -14.75 -37.45 -7.16
CA LEU A 675 -13.77 -38.18 -6.35
C LEU A 675 -13.11 -39.34 -7.11
N ALA A 676 -13.84 -40.00 -8.02
CA ALA A 676 -13.28 -41.04 -8.88
C ALA A 676 -12.26 -40.49 -9.91
N ARG A 677 -12.44 -39.23 -10.34
CA ARG A 677 -11.53 -38.50 -11.23
C ARG A 677 -10.42 -37.73 -10.49
N ARG A 678 -10.26 -37.97 -9.19
CA ARG A 678 -9.22 -37.30 -8.38
C ARG A 678 -7.84 -37.54 -9.01
N HIS A 679 -7.08 -36.46 -9.20
CA HIS A 679 -5.75 -36.43 -9.84
C HIS A 679 -5.72 -36.56 -11.38
N TYR A 680 -6.87 -36.59 -12.07
CA TYR A 680 -6.91 -36.62 -13.54
C TYR A 680 -6.71 -35.23 -14.18
N GLN A 681 -6.95 -34.15 -13.42
CA GLN A 681 -6.88 -32.77 -13.87
C GLN A 681 -6.24 -31.89 -12.78
N SER A 682 -6.02 -30.61 -13.08
CA SER A 682 -5.59 -29.62 -12.10
C SER A 682 -6.65 -29.47 -10.98
N LEU A 683 -6.24 -28.99 -9.80
CA LEU A 683 -7.16 -28.76 -8.67
C LEU A 683 -8.26 -27.75 -9.05
N VAL A 684 -7.91 -26.73 -9.82
CA VAL A 684 -8.86 -25.68 -10.25
C VAL A 684 -9.93 -26.29 -11.14
N ASP A 685 -9.51 -27.01 -12.18
CA ASP A 685 -10.44 -27.63 -13.14
C ASP A 685 -11.35 -28.61 -12.44
N TRP A 686 -10.80 -29.44 -11.55
CA TRP A 686 -11.56 -30.40 -10.77
C TRP A 686 -12.67 -29.74 -9.93
N VAL A 687 -12.35 -28.64 -9.25
CA VAL A 687 -13.34 -27.90 -8.44
C VAL A 687 -14.34 -27.16 -9.34
N CYS A 688 -13.87 -26.52 -10.41
CA CYS A 688 -14.69 -25.78 -11.37
C CYS A 688 -15.71 -26.67 -12.09
N GLU A 689 -15.28 -27.84 -12.59
CA GLU A 689 -16.16 -28.83 -13.22
C GLU A 689 -17.20 -29.33 -12.23
N THR A 690 -16.78 -29.70 -11.01
CA THR A 690 -17.70 -30.17 -9.97
C THR A 690 -18.72 -29.08 -9.60
N PHE A 691 -18.29 -27.82 -9.50
CA PHE A 691 -19.17 -26.68 -9.25
C PHE A 691 -20.19 -26.47 -10.37
N ARG A 692 -19.77 -26.63 -11.63
CA ARG A 692 -20.65 -26.52 -12.81
C ARG A 692 -21.65 -27.67 -12.88
N GLU A 693 -21.21 -28.91 -12.64
CA GLU A 693 -22.07 -30.10 -12.57
C GLU A 693 -23.12 -29.95 -11.45
N LEU A 694 -22.79 -29.31 -10.33
CA LEU A 694 -23.72 -28.95 -9.26
C LEU A 694 -24.64 -27.75 -9.58
N HIS A 695 -24.63 -27.28 -10.82
CA HIS A 695 -25.37 -26.11 -11.29
C HIS A 695 -25.04 -24.80 -10.54
N GLY A 696 -23.82 -24.68 -10.02
CA GLY A 696 -23.39 -23.52 -9.24
C GLY A 696 -23.54 -22.18 -9.99
N GLU A 697 -23.28 -22.16 -11.29
CA GLU A 697 -23.42 -20.97 -12.14
C GLU A 697 -24.87 -20.45 -12.23
N LYS A 698 -25.87 -21.32 -12.06
CA LYS A 698 -27.30 -20.95 -12.09
C LYS A 698 -27.79 -20.39 -10.76
N ILE A 699 -27.01 -20.56 -9.68
CA ILE A 699 -27.34 -20.08 -8.34
C ILE A 699 -26.84 -18.64 -8.15
N LEU A 700 -25.72 -18.29 -8.78
CA LEU A 700 -25.03 -17.02 -8.59
C LEU A 700 -25.47 -15.94 -9.58
N ASP A 701 -25.53 -14.69 -9.12
CA ASP A 701 -25.66 -13.53 -10.00
C ASP A 701 -24.33 -13.17 -10.69
N ALA A 702 -24.36 -12.29 -11.70
CA ALA A 702 -23.16 -11.90 -12.46
C ALA A 702 -22.05 -11.28 -11.58
N VAL A 703 -22.40 -10.63 -10.48
CA VAL A 703 -21.43 -10.03 -9.55
C VAL A 703 -20.75 -11.11 -8.71
N GLN A 704 -21.53 -12.06 -8.18
CA GLN A 704 -21.04 -13.21 -7.44
C GLN A 704 -20.19 -14.14 -8.30
N GLN A 705 -20.51 -14.26 -9.59
CA GLN A 705 -19.69 -14.99 -10.56
C GLN A 705 -18.32 -14.32 -10.76
N ALA A 706 -18.26 -12.99 -10.84
CA ALA A 706 -17.01 -12.26 -10.94
C ALA A 706 -16.12 -12.43 -9.68
N ASP A 707 -16.71 -12.57 -8.49
CA ASP A 707 -15.97 -12.85 -7.24
C ASP A 707 -15.27 -14.23 -7.28
N LEU A 708 -15.76 -15.18 -8.08
CA LEU A 708 -15.15 -16.52 -8.21
C LEU A 708 -13.76 -16.47 -8.89
N GLU A 709 -13.52 -15.52 -9.79
CA GLU A 709 -12.26 -15.42 -10.54
C GLU A 709 -11.04 -15.35 -9.60
N GLN A 710 -11.15 -14.58 -8.51
CA GLN A 710 -10.08 -14.50 -7.52
C GLN A 710 -9.86 -15.80 -6.76
N PHE A 711 -10.92 -16.57 -6.52
CA PHE A 711 -10.82 -17.88 -5.87
C PHE A 711 -10.20 -18.91 -6.81
N TRP A 712 -10.51 -18.87 -8.10
CA TRP A 712 -9.87 -19.72 -9.12
C TRP A 712 -8.38 -19.43 -9.25
N LEU A 713 -8.00 -18.16 -9.39
CA LEU A 713 -6.60 -17.72 -9.42
C LEU A 713 -5.83 -18.15 -8.16
N LEU A 714 -6.50 -18.13 -7.00
CA LEU A 714 -5.92 -18.63 -5.75
C LEU A 714 -5.63 -20.14 -5.84
N LEU A 715 -6.63 -20.94 -6.24
CA LEU A 715 -6.45 -22.39 -6.39
C LEU A 715 -5.37 -22.74 -7.43
N GLU A 716 -5.28 -21.97 -8.52
CA GLU A 716 -4.31 -22.15 -9.60
C GLU A 716 -2.89 -21.92 -9.12
N ARG A 717 -2.68 -20.85 -8.34
CA ARG A 717 -1.38 -20.54 -7.73
C ARG A 717 -0.87 -21.68 -6.84
N PHE A 718 -1.76 -22.36 -6.11
CA PHE A 718 -1.38 -23.51 -5.29
C PHE A 718 -1.17 -24.79 -6.10
N ALA A 719 -1.87 -24.97 -7.23
CA ALA A 719 -1.68 -26.11 -8.12
C ALA A 719 -0.33 -26.06 -8.87
N ASN A 720 0.13 -24.87 -9.25
CA ASN A 720 1.38 -24.67 -10.00
C ASN A 720 2.66 -25.05 -9.23
N LYS A 721 2.58 -25.25 -7.91
CA LYS A 721 3.74 -25.65 -7.08
C LYS A 721 3.98 -27.17 -7.03
N GLY A 722 3.20 -27.98 -7.77
CA GLY A 722 3.40 -29.44 -7.86
C GLY A 722 3.21 -30.20 -6.55
N GLN A 723 2.70 -29.54 -5.50
CA GLN A 723 2.47 -30.08 -4.17
C GLN A 723 0.97 -30.06 -3.87
N TYR A 724 0.51 -30.99 -3.03
CA TYR A 724 -0.84 -30.88 -2.46
C TYR A 724 -0.96 -29.60 -1.63
N PRO A 725 -2.09 -28.87 -1.70
CA PRO A 725 -2.23 -27.61 -0.99
C PRO A 725 -2.04 -27.83 0.51
N ASN A 726 -1.10 -27.07 1.11
CA ASN A 726 -1.14 -26.84 2.54
C ASN A 726 -2.43 -26.06 2.82
N LEU A 727 -3.45 -26.75 3.33
CA LEU A 727 -4.78 -26.18 3.54
C LEU A 727 -4.76 -25.00 4.51
N GLU A 728 -3.82 -24.96 5.45
CA GLU A 728 -3.68 -23.85 6.38
C GLU A 728 -3.19 -22.59 5.65
N GLU A 729 -2.20 -22.74 4.76
CA GLU A 729 -1.67 -21.65 3.92
C GLU A 729 -2.74 -21.16 2.93
N LEU A 730 -3.43 -22.08 2.25
CA LEU A 730 -4.53 -21.76 1.33
C LEU A 730 -5.68 -21.03 2.05
N ASN A 731 -6.06 -21.49 3.25
CA ASN A 731 -7.11 -20.83 4.04
C ASN A 731 -6.67 -19.46 4.57
N SER A 732 -5.40 -19.32 4.95
CA SER A 732 -4.81 -18.04 5.36
C SER A 732 -4.88 -17.03 4.21
N GLU A 733 -4.44 -17.42 3.01
CA GLU A 733 -4.49 -16.55 1.83
C GLU A 733 -5.92 -16.23 1.41
N PHE A 734 -6.82 -17.21 1.38
CA PHE A 734 -8.24 -16.99 1.10
C PHE A 734 -8.87 -16.00 2.08
N SER A 735 -8.46 -16.05 3.35
CA SER A 735 -8.93 -15.16 4.41
C SER A 735 -8.41 -13.73 4.32
N GLN A 736 -7.44 -13.46 3.42
CA GLN A 736 -6.87 -12.15 3.18
C GLN A 736 -7.31 -11.52 1.85
N LEU A 737 -7.92 -12.30 0.95
CA LEU A 737 -8.40 -11.79 -0.33
C LEU A 737 -9.67 -10.95 -0.15
N TYR A 738 -9.78 -9.90 -0.98
CA TYR A 738 -10.90 -8.97 -0.97
C TYR A 738 -11.62 -8.96 -2.29
N SER A 739 -12.95 -8.80 -2.24
CA SER A 739 -13.74 -8.58 -3.45
C SER A 739 -13.26 -7.33 -4.19
N LYS A 740 -13.10 -7.46 -5.52
CA LYS A 740 -12.68 -6.40 -6.44
C LYS A 740 -13.86 -5.51 -6.90
N ARG A 741 -15.03 -5.63 -6.26
CA ARG A 741 -16.20 -4.79 -6.55
C ARG A 741 -15.84 -3.31 -6.58
N THR A 742 -15.86 -2.70 -7.76
CA THR A 742 -15.78 -1.25 -7.94
C THR A 742 -17.08 -0.77 -8.55
N ASN A 743 -18.08 -0.52 -7.71
CA ASN A 743 -19.21 0.31 -8.14
C ASN A 743 -18.73 1.77 -8.06
N PRO A 744 -18.66 2.51 -9.18
CA PRO A 744 -18.32 3.92 -9.13
C PRO A 744 -19.38 4.63 -8.29
N SER A 745 -18.95 5.22 -7.17
CA SER A 745 -19.80 6.02 -6.30
C SER A 745 -19.09 7.30 -5.90
N ARG A 746 -19.89 8.36 -5.74
CA ARG A 746 -19.43 9.67 -5.27
C ARG A 746 -19.09 9.68 -3.78
N LEU A 747 -19.59 8.71 -3.02
CA LEU A 747 -19.23 8.47 -1.63
C LEU A 747 -18.07 7.48 -1.57
N GLN A 748 -16.90 7.95 -1.16
CA GLN A 748 -15.72 7.11 -1.01
C GLN A 748 -15.44 6.80 0.47
N VAL A 749 -15.14 5.54 0.77
CA VAL A 749 -14.82 5.07 2.12
C VAL A 749 -13.41 4.50 2.13
N MET A 750 -12.50 5.12 2.90
CA MET A 750 -11.09 4.75 2.89
C MET A 750 -10.35 5.13 4.18
N THR A 751 -9.11 4.66 4.31
CA THR A 751 -8.22 5.10 5.38
C THR A 751 -7.56 6.44 5.04
N ILE A 752 -7.18 7.21 6.06
CA ILE A 752 -6.48 8.50 5.87
C ILE A 752 -5.18 8.32 5.05
N HIS A 753 -4.43 7.23 5.25
CA HIS A 753 -3.22 6.95 4.46
C HIS A 753 -3.50 6.81 2.96
N LYS A 754 -4.66 6.27 2.57
CA LYS A 754 -5.07 6.12 1.16
C LYS A 754 -5.64 7.42 0.58
N SER A 755 -6.03 8.39 1.41
CA SER A 755 -6.55 9.67 0.94
C SER A 755 -5.47 10.71 0.64
N LYS A 756 -4.20 10.46 1.01
CA LYS A 756 -3.08 11.34 0.66
C LYS A 756 -3.00 11.53 -0.86
N GLY A 757 -2.85 12.78 -1.29
CA GLY A 757 -2.90 13.18 -2.70
C GLY A 757 -4.31 13.39 -3.27
N LEU A 758 -5.37 12.85 -2.64
CA LEU A 758 -6.76 13.08 -3.03
C LEU A 758 -7.31 14.36 -2.39
N GLU A 759 -8.50 14.76 -2.82
CA GLU A 759 -9.24 15.91 -2.32
C GLU A 759 -10.75 15.71 -2.53
N PHE A 760 -11.55 16.17 -1.57
CA PHE A 760 -13.00 15.94 -1.55
C PHE A 760 -13.73 17.23 -1.15
N ASP A 761 -14.90 17.46 -1.74
CA ASP A 761 -15.74 18.60 -1.38
C ASP A 761 -16.21 18.52 0.08
N CYS A 762 -16.56 17.32 0.51
CA CYS A 762 -17.00 17.00 1.86
C CYS A 762 -16.18 15.83 2.45
N VAL A 763 -15.69 16.01 3.68
CA VAL A 763 -14.98 14.97 4.43
C VAL A 763 -15.66 14.73 5.77
N ILE A 764 -15.94 13.47 6.06
CA ILE A 764 -16.50 13.00 7.32
C ILE A 764 -15.42 12.18 8.04
N LEU A 765 -15.06 12.58 9.26
CA LEU A 765 -14.06 11.94 10.12
C LEU A 765 -14.71 11.30 11.37
N PRO A 766 -15.08 10.00 11.32
CA PRO A 766 -15.62 9.29 12.47
C PRO A 766 -14.56 8.67 13.37
N GLY A 767 -14.95 8.46 14.63
CA GLY A 767 -14.20 7.78 15.66
C GLY A 767 -12.94 8.53 16.07
N LEU A 768 -13.03 9.84 16.32
CA LEU A 768 -11.88 10.66 16.72
C LEU A 768 -11.22 10.21 18.03
N SER A 769 -11.98 9.58 18.94
CA SER A 769 -11.46 8.96 20.17
C SER A 769 -10.98 7.51 20.00
N ALA A 770 -10.97 6.96 18.77
CA ALA A 770 -10.42 5.64 18.52
C ALA A 770 -8.92 5.59 18.83
N LYS A 771 -8.51 4.57 19.61
CA LYS A 771 -7.11 4.35 19.95
C LYS A 771 -6.30 3.96 18.72
N SER A 772 -5.03 4.37 18.72
CA SER A 772 -4.02 3.79 17.83
C SER A 772 -3.92 2.28 18.06
N GLN A 773 -3.50 1.52 17.05
CA GLN A 773 -2.93 0.19 17.28
C GLN A 773 -1.79 0.31 18.31
N THR A 774 -1.71 -0.68 19.20
CA THR A 774 -0.65 -0.81 20.22
C THR A 774 0.72 -0.76 19.57
N ALA A 775 1.67 -0.08 20.22
CA ALA A 775 3.04 -0.03 19.74
C ALA A 775 3.67 -1.43 19.77
N ASP A 776 4.24 -1.86 18.64
CA ASP A 776 5.01 -3.10 18.56
C ASP A 776 6.18 -3.06 19.55
N ASN A 777 6.51 -4.23 20.10
CA ASN A 777 7.69 -4.45 20.92
C ASN A 777 8.74 -5.23 20.09
N PRO A 778 9.50 -4.55 19.22
CA PRO A 778 10.47 -5.21 18.36
C PRO A 778 11.61 -5.82 19.19
N LEU A 779 12.26 -6.84 18.63
CA LEU A 779 13.42 -7.49 19.24
C LEU A 779 14.56 -6.52 19.53
N LEU A 780 14.73 -5.52 18.66
CA LEU A 780 15.75 -4.49 18.74
C LEU A 780 15.13 -3.10 18.60
N ARG A 781 15.60 -2.17 19.43
CA ARG A 781 15.46 -0.72 19.21
C ARG A 781 16.83 -0.11 19.06
N TRP A 782 16.94 0.92 18.24
CA TRP A 782 18.19 1.64 18.03
C TRP A 782 17.97 3.12 17.81
N LEU A 783 19.03 3.89 18.03
CA LEU A 783 19.10 5.32 17.77
C LEU A 783 20.44 5.61 17.09
N LYS A 784 20.40 6.31 15.95
CA LYS A 784 21.59 6.86 15.30
C LYS A 784 21.73 8.31 15.71
N PHE A 785 22.93 8.70 16.14
CA PHE A 785 23.23 10.09 16.42
C PHE A 785 24.14 10.65 15.33
N PRO A 786 23.73 11.73 14.65
CA PRO A 786 24.60 12.40 13.69
C PRO A 786 25.69 13.15 14.47
N SER A 787 26.85 12.53 14.69
CA SER A 787 28.04 13.20 15.22
C SER A 787 28.96 13.60 14.08
N SER A 788 29.75 14.66 14.30
CA SER A 788 30.58 15.34 13.29
C SER A 788 31.67 14.46 12.65
N GLU A 789 32.06 13.36 13.30
CA GLU A 789 33.20 12.54 12.89
C GLU A 789 32.91 11.03 12.79
N ASN A 790 31.80 10.52 13.34
CA ASN A 790 31.36 9.12 13.21
C ASN A 790 29.88 8.97 13.59
N ASP A 791 29.11 8.24 12.80
CA ASP A 791 27.73 7.85 13.15
C ASP A 791 27.75 6.90 14.36
N LEU A 792 27.53 7.43 15.56
CA LEU A 792 27.43 6.65 16.77
C LEU A 792 26.04 6.01 16.86
N LEU A 793 26.00 4.69 17.12
CA LEU A 793 24.78 3.91 17.20
C LEU A 793 24.55 3.46 18.64
N LEU A 794 23.33 3.62 19.13
CA LEU A 794 22.87 3.02 20.37
C LEU A 794 21.87 1.92 20.07
N VAL A 795 22.03 0.75 20.69
CA VAL A 795 21.16 -0.42 20.44
C VAL A 795 20.73 -1.06 21.75
N SER A 796 19.48 -1.48 21.85
CA SER A 796 19.00 -2.28 22.97
C SER A 796 18.15 -3.45 22.49
N PRO A 797 18.34 -4.66 23.06
CA PRO A 797 17.42 -5.74 22.86
C PRO A 797 16.15 -5.49 23.69
N ILE A 798 15.08 -6.19 23.32
CA ILE A 798 13.86 -6.30 24.13
C ILE A 798 14.20 -6.70 25.56
N LYS A 799 13.38 -6.29 26.54
CA LYS A 799 13.60 -6.70 27.94
C LYS A 799 13.59 -8.22 28.08
N ALA A 800 14.39 -8.74 29.01
CA ALA A 800 14.36 -10.15 29.37
C ALA A 800 13.03 -10.49 30.04
N SER A 801 12.50 -11.70 29.81
CA SER A 801 11.18 -12.12 30.32
C SER A 801 11.07 -12.07 31.86
N HIS A 802 12.16 -12.30 32.59
CA HIS A 802 12.22 -12.26 34.06
C HIS A 802 12.42 -10.86 34.65
N ARG A 803 12.67 -9.83 33.83
CA ARG A 803 12.87 -8.46 34.30
C ARG A 803 11.62 -7.60 34.09
N GLU A 804 11.22 -6.88 35.12
CA GLU A 804 10.09 -5.94 35.03
C GLU A 804 10.40 -4.74 34.12
N HIS A 805 11.64 -4.23 34.19
CA HIS A 805 12.07 -3.01 33.50
C HIS A 805 13.43 -3.14 32.82
N CYS A 806 13.58 -2.48 31.66
CA CYS A 806 14.85 -2.26 30.98
C CYS A 806 14.92 -0.76 30.62
N LEU A 807 15.72 0.00 31.36
CA LEU A 807 15.75 1.48 31.26
C LEU A 807 16.09 1.96 29.85
N LEU A 808 17.12 1.36 29.23
CA LEU A 808 17.53 1.73 27.88
C LEU A 808 16.48 1.41 26.82
N TYR A 809 15.92 0.20 26.84
CA TYR A 809 14.86 -0.18 25.91
C TYR A 809 13.63 0.72 26.08
N ASN A 810 13.24 1.01 27.32
CA ASN A 810 12.11 1.90 27.64
C ASN A 810 12.38 3.35 27.20
N TYR A 811 13.60 3.85 27.38
CA TYR A 811 14.02 5.18 26.93
C TYR A 811 13.90 5.29 25.40
N LEU A 812 14.42 4.31 24.65
CA LEU A 812 14.25 4.26 23.20
C LEU A 812 12.78 4.15 22.78
N ALA A 813 11.98 3.35 23.51
CA ALA A 813 10.53 3.27 23.28
C ALA A 813 9.82 4.61 23.50
N LYS A 814 10.26 5.43 24.46
CA LYS A 814 9.73 6.79 24.68
C LYS A 814 10.07 7.72 23.52
N ILE A 815 11.29 7.67 22.98
CA ILE A 815 11.67 8.44 21.78
C ILE A 815 10.79 8.01 20.60
N ASP A 816 10.59 6.71 20.41
CA ASP A 816 9.73 6.20 19.36
C ASP A 816 8.27 6.64 19.53
N ALA A 817 7.78 6.70 20.77
CA ALA A 817 6.44 7.19 21.09
C ALA A 817 6.29 8.70 20.84
N GLU A 818 7.33 9.50 21.12
CA GLU A 818 7.38 10.93 20.80
C GLU A 818 7.30 11.15 19.27
N LYS A 819 8.09 10.41 18.49
CA LYS A 819 7.99 10.41 17.02
C LYS A 819 6.60 9.99 16.53
N SER A 820 5.98 8.98 17.18
CA SER A 820 4.63 8.50 16.82
C SER A 820 3.56 9.54 17.15
N HIS A 821 3.77 10.34 18.20
CA HIS A 821 2.89 11.44 18.54
C HIS A 821 2.96 12.56 17.48
N TYR A 822 4.15 12.94 17.02
CA TYR A 822 4.27 13.91 15.92
C TYR A 822 3.67 13.40 14.61
N GLU A 823 3.82 12.10 14.30
CA GLU A 823 3.14 11.51 13.14
C GLU A 823 1.62 11.51 13.30
N LEU A 824 1.09 11.31 14.50
CA LEU A 824 -0.36 11.42 14.76
C LEU A 824 -0.88 12.83 14.43
N GLN A 825 -0.14 13.88 14.82
CA GLN A 825 -0.50 15.27 14.50
C GLN A 825 -0.54 15.50 12.98
N ARG A 826 0.47 15.00 12.25
CA ARG A 826 0.54 15.04 10.78
C ARG A 826 -0.56 14.22 10.11
N LEU A 827 -0.93 13.07 10.67
CA LEU A 827 -2.01 12.23 10.17
C LEU A 827 -3.37 12.94 10.26
N LEU A 828 -3.62 13.64 11.37
CA LEU A 828 -4.80 14.50 11.52
C LEU A 828 -4.79 15.66 10.52
N TYR A 829 -3.62 16.29 10.33
CA TYR A 829 -3.44 17.35 9.33
C TYR A 829 -3.75 16.87 7.91
N VAL A 830 -3.23 15.70 7.51
CA VAL A 830 -3.53 15.11 6.21
C VAL A 830 -5.03 14.86 6.06
N ALA A 831 -5.68 14.28 7.07
CA ALA A 831 -7.11 13.95 7.04
C ALA A 831 -7.98 15.19 6.79
N ILE A 832 -7.71 16.27 7.51
CA ILE A 832 -8.49 17.51 7.45
C ILE A 832 -8.19 18.31 6.17
N THR A 833 -6.94 18.34 5.72
CA THR A 833 -6.53 19.06 4.49
C THR A 833 -7.00 18.39 3.19
N ARG A 834 -7.69 17.25 3.28
CA ARG A 834 -8.39 16.67 2.13
C ARG A 834 -9.67 17.42 1.78
N THR A 835 -10.21 18.20 2.73
CA THR A 835 -11.47 18.92 2.60
C THR A 835 -11.35 20.17 1.75
N LYS A 836 -12.23 20.35 0.77
CA LYS A 836 -12.37 21.61 0.02
C LYS A 836 -13.37 22.57 0.66
N LYS A 837 -14.55 22.09 1.07
CA LYS A 837 -15.67 22.95 1.48
C LYS A 837 -16.26 22.60 2.85
N ARG A 838 -16.52 21.31 3.14
CA ARG A 838 -17.27 20.89 4.32
C ARG A 838 -16.56 19.80 5.11
N LEU A 839 -16.32 20.05 6.39
CA LEU A 839 -15.65 19.12 7.30
C LEU A 839 -16.60 18.74 8.42
N TYR A 840 -16.78 17.44 8.63
CA TYR A 840 -17.57 16.91 9.73
C TYR A 840 -16.72 16.02 10.63
N LEU A 841 -16.71 16.34 11.92
CA LEU A 841 -15.94 15.67 12.96
C LEU A 841 -16.90 14.89 13.87
N PHE A 842 -16.70 13.57 13.97
CA PHE A 842 -17.58 12.68 14.71
C PHE A 842 -16.81 11.97 15.82
N ASP A 843 -17.45 11.86 16.98
CA ASP A 843 -16.90 11.10 18.10
C ASP A 843 -17.98 10.36 18.91
N TYR A 844 -17.62 9.23 19.52
CA TYR A 844 -18.55 8.34 20.22
C TYR A 844 -18.27 8.21 21.73
N THR A 845 -17.30 8.94 22.28
CA THR A 845 -16.97 8.92 23.71
C THR A 845 -16.74 10.32 24.27
N GLU A 846 -17.24 10.56 25.49
CA GLU A 846 -16.90 11.76 26.28
C GLU A 846 -15.47 11.75 26.83
N ARG A 847 -14.87 10.57 26.99
CA ARG A 847 -13.53 10.44 27.57
C ARG A 847 -12.47 10.66 26.50
N GLU A 848 -11.68 11.70 26.67
CA GLU A 848 -10.46 11.90 25.88
C GLU A 848 -9.49 10.74 26.11
N THR A 849 -9.29 9.93 25.08
CA THR A 849 -8.32 8.84 25.12
C THR A 849 -6.93 9.36 24.76
N VAL A 850 -5.91 8.96 25.52
CA VAL A 850 -4.50 9.30 25.23
C VAL A 850 -4.12 8.76 23.85
N GLY A 851 -3.53 9.61 22.99
CA GLY A 851 -3.10 9.22 21.63
C GLY A 851 -4.21 9.18 20.57
N SER A 852 -5.35 9.83 20.84
CA SER A 852 -6.47 10.00 19.91
C SER A 852 -6.46 11.37 19.22
N PHE A 853 -7.22 11.49 18.12
CA PHE A 853 -7.39 12.78 17.45
C PHE A 853 -8.22 13.75 18.30
N ARG A 854 -9.18 13.23 19.08
CA ARG A 854 -10.03 14.06 19.93
C ARG A 854 -9.22 14.95 20.88
N ARG A 855 -8.17 14.39 21.50
CA ARG A 855 -7.30 15.11 22.44
C ARG A 855 -6.44 16.21 21.80
N LEU A 856 -6.21 16.14 20.48
CA LEU A 856 -5.42 17.15 19.77
C LEU A 856 -6.27 18.38 19.40
N LEU A 857 -7.59 18.22 19.24
CA LEU A 857 -8.46 19.27 18.72
C LEU A 857 -8.98 20.17 19.85
N ASN A 858 -8.87 21.48 19.68
CA ASN A 858 -9.52 22.46 20.55
C ASN A 858 -10.85 22.93 19.90
N GLN A 859 -11.78 21.98 19.77
CA GLN A 859 -13.06 22.16 19.10
C GLN A 859 -14.19 21.73 20.03
N GLU A 860 -15.23 22.54 20.15
CA GLU A 860 -16.45 22.16 20.87
C GLU A 860 -17.28 21.18 20.05
N PHE A 861 -17.76 20.10 20.68
CA PHE A 861 -18.61 19.10 20.06
C PHE A 861 -20.02 19.22 20.60
N SER A 862 -20.99 19.31 19.70
CA SER A 862 -22.40 19.35 20.05
C SER A 862 -22.93 17.93 20.32
N SER A 863 -23.65 17.75 21.42
CA SER A 863 -24.34 16.50 21.72
C SER A 863 -25.54 16.35 20.78
N ALA A 864 -25.52 15.35 19.90
CA ALA A 864 -26.67 15.05 19.07
C ALA A 864 -27.75 14.33 19.90
N ALA A 865 -29.03 14.67 19.70
CA ALA A 865 -30.14 13.97 20.34
C ALA A 865 -30.26 12.54 19.77
N ASP A 866 -29.89 11.55 20.57
CA ASP A 866 -30.01 10.13 20.23
C ASP A 866 -31.49 9.76 20.04
N LYS A 867 -31.87 9.46 18.79
CA LYS A 867 -33.06 8.67 18.48
C LYS A 867 -32.59 7.32 17.94
N SER A 868 -32.16 6.44 18.83
CA SER A 868 -31.95 5.03 18.50
C SER A 868 -33.17 4.24 18.97
N GLU A 869 -34.00 3.79 18.04
CA GLU A 869 -34.89 2.67 18.29
C GLU A 869 -34.03 1.40 18.30
N ASN A 870 -33.76 0.88 19.50
CA ASN A 870 -33.15 -0.43 19.68
C ASN A 870 -34.16 -1.50 19.28
N GLU A 871 -34.32 -1.76 17.98
CA GLU A 871 -34.82 -3.05 17.55
C GLU A 871 -33.67 -4.04 17.61
N ALA A 872 -33.63 -4.80 18.71
CA ALA A 872 -32.87 -6.03 18.78
C ALA A 872 -33.36 -6.93 17.64
N ALA A 873 -32.59 -6.95 16.54
CA ALA A 873 -32.81 -7.87 15.44
C ALA A 873 -32.83 -9.29 16.03
N LYS A 874 -34.02 -9.88 16.10
CA LYS A 874 -34.15 -11.33 16.29
C LYS A 874 -33.31 -11.95 15.18
N GLU A 875 -32.24 -12.66 15.54
CA GLU A 875 -31.48 -13.47 14.59
C GLU A 875 -32.44 -14.53 14.02
N THR A 876 -33.14 -14.18 12.96
CA THR A 876 -33.83 -15.13 12.11
C THR A 876 -32.73 -15.92 11.41
N LEU A 877 -32.77 -17.24 11.57
CA LEU A 877 -31.85 -18.12 10.84
C LEU A 877 -31.96 -17.78 9.34
N PRO A 878 -30.83 -17.62 8.63
CA PRO A 878 -30.85 -17.25 7.23
C PRO A 878 -31.68 -18.26 6.44
N PRO A 879 -32.54 -17.79 5.51
CA PRO A 879 -33.39 -18.67 4.73
C PRO A 879 -32.56 -19.73 4.00
N LEU A 880 -33.08 -20.96 3.97
CA LEU A 880 -32.48 -22.07 3.24
C LEU A 880 -32.82 -21.92 1.76
N TYR A 881 -31.82 -21.64 0.94
CA TYR A 881 -31.95 -21.57 -0.52
C TYR A 881 -31.68 -22.95 -1.15
N LYS A 882 -32.36 -23.24 -2.25
CA LYS A 882 -32.19 -24.43 -3.10
C LYS A 882 -32.71 -24.13 -4.51
N LEU A 883 -32.20 -24.84 -5.51
CA LEU A 883 -32.76 -24.75 -6.87
C LEU A 883 -34.16 -25.40 -6.92
N PRO A 884 -34.98 -25.08 -7.93
CA PRO A 884 -36.21 -25.80 -8.20
C PRO A 884 -35.98 -27.31 -8.46
N ASN A 885 -36.93 -28.15 -8.07
CA ASN A 885 -36.79 -29.62 -8.12
C ASN A 885 -36.44 -30.19 -9.51
N HIS A 886 -36.79 -29.50 -10.60
CA HIS A 886 -36.51 -29.98 -11.96
C HIS A 886 -35.01 -30.09 -12.27
N PHE A 887 -34.18 -29.24 -11.65
CA PHE A 887 -32.71 -29.29 -11.77
C PHE A 887 -32.10 -30.54 -11.13
N TYR A 888 -32.80 -31.17 -10.18
CA TYR A 888 -32.33 -32.38 -9.50
C TYR A 888 -32.96 -33.66 -10.06
N SER A 889 -34.05 -33.54 -10.81
CA SER A 889 -34.79 -34.68 -11.40
C SER A 889 -34.35 -35.05 -12.82
N GLN A 890 -33.71 -34.12 -13.55
CA GLN A 890 -33.14 -34.43 -14.86
C GLN A 890 -31.86 -35.25 -14.68
N GLN A 891 -32.00 -36.58 -14.70
CA GLN A 891 -30.93 -37.40 -15.26
C GLN A 891 -30.91 -37.10 -16.76
N GLU A 892 -30.18 -36.05 -17.18
CA GLU A 892 -29.56 -36.17 -18.49
C GLU A 892 -28.80 -37.49 -18.44
N THR A 893 -29.18 -38.40 -19.33
CA THR A 893 -28.48 -39.66 -19.50
C THR A 893 -27.03 -39.29 -19.72
N LEU A 894 -26.20 -39.54 -18.71
CA LEU A 894 -24.75 -39.67 -18.83
C LEU A 894 -24.55 -40.83 -19.81
N SER A 895 -24.69 -40.47 -21.08
CA SER A 895 -24.39 -41.31 -22.20
C SER A 895 -22.92 -41.64 -21.98
N THR A 896 -22.63 -42.88 -21.61
CA THR A 896 -21.33 -43.50 -21.85
C THR A 896 -21.14 -43.60 -23.35
N VAL A 897 -21.11 -42.47 -24.03
CA VAL A 897 -20.30 -42.35 -25.21
C VAL A 897 -18.91 -42.23 -24.62
N ILE A 898 -18.17 -43.34 -24.67
CA ILE A 898 -16.74 -43.24 -24.92
C ILE A 898 -16.66 -42.59 -26.30
N ASN A 899 -16.91 -41.28 -26.35
CA ASN A 899 -16.36 -40.46 -27.39
C ASN A 899 -14.89 -40.63 -27.12
N LYS A 900 -14.18 -41.30 -28.04
CA LYS A 900 -12.79 -40.94 -28.28
C LYS A 900 -12.75 -39.44 -28.13
N THR A 901 -12.07 -38.98 -27.10
CA THR A 901 -12.05 -37.60 -26.65
C THR A 901 -11.62 -36.78 -27.86
N THR A 902 -12.58 -36.30 -28.64
CA THR A 902 -12.43 -35.03 -29.30
C THR A 902 -12.35 -34.10 -28.12
N LEU A 903 -11.11 -33.69 -27.81
CA LEU A 903 -10.80 -32.59 -26.93
C LEU A 903 -11.81 -31.48 -27.27
N ILE A 904 -12.85 -31.35 -26.45
CA ILE A 904 -13.60 -30.11 -26.39
C ILE A 904 -12.57 -29.15 -25.78
N PRO A 905 -12.04 -28.18 -26.53
CA PRO A 905 -10.97 -27.34 -26.03
C PRO A 905 -11.52 -26.64 -24.80
N PHE A 906 -10.77 -26.71 -23.70
CA PHE A 906 -10.95 -25.84 -22.55
C PHE A 906 -11.39 -24.44 -23.03
N LEU A 907 -12.43 -23.86 -22.42
CA LEU A 907 -12.89 -22.51 -22.78
C LEU A 907 -11.76 -21.46 -22.69
N ASN A 908 -10.71 -21.71 -21.89
CA ASN A 908 -9.48 -20.92 -21.87
C ASN A 908 -8.51 -21.22 -23.04
N HIS A 909 -8.43 -22.47 -23.50
CA HIS A 909 -7.54 -22.84 -24.59
C HIS A 909 -8.05 -22.30 -25.94
N ALA A 910 -9.36 -22.25 -26.19
CA ALA A 910 -9.88 -21.67 -27.44
C ALA A 910 -9.48 -20.20 -27.60
N ARG A 911 -9.51 -19.41 -26.52
CA ARG A 911 -9.05 -18.03 -26.51
C ARG A 911 -7.54 -17.93 -26.69
N GLN A 912 -6.76 -18.77 -26.01
CA GLN A 912 -5.30 -18.82 -26.12
C GLN A 912 -4.83 -19.26 -27.52
N ILE A 913 -5.47 -20.27 -28.11
CA ILE A 913 -5.26 -20.72 -29.50
C ILE A 913 -5.61 -19.57 -30.45
N GLY A 914 -6.70 -18.85 -30.18
CA GLY A 914 -7.06 -17.63 -30.91
C GLY A 914 -5.94 -16.59 -30.89
N VAL A 915 -5.41 -16.23 -29.72
CA VAL A 915 -4.30 -15.27 -29.59
C VAL A 915 -3.08 -15.71 -30.39
N VAL A 916 -2.66 -16.98 -30.25
CA VAL A 916 -1.50 -17.50 -30.99
C VAL A 916 -1.76 -17.57 -32.50
N ALA A 917 -3.00 -17.84 -32.93
CA ALA A 917 -3.39 -17.80 -34.33
C ALA A 917 -3.34 -16.38 -34.91
N HIS A 918 -3.78 -15.37 -34.14
CA HIS A 918 -3.68 -13.96 -34.54
C HIS A 918 -2.22 -13.49 -34.59
N GLU A 919 -1.37 -13.88 -33.65
CA GLU A 919 0.09 -13.59 -33.74
C GLU A 919 0.72 -14.21 -35.00
N LEU A 920 0.34 -15.45 -35.34
CA LEU A 920 0.81 -16.09 -36.57
C LEU A 920 0.24 -15.40 -37.82
N LEU A 921 -1.01 -14.97 -37.80
CA LEU A 921 -1.63 -14.21 -38.89
C LEU A 921 -0.96 -12.85 -39.07
N GLN A 922 -0.68 -12.14 -37.99
CA GLN A 922 0.09 -10.90 -38.01
C GLN A 922 1.43 -11.14 -38.71
N TRP A 923 2.17 -12.18 -38.31
CA TRP A 923 3.42 -12.55 -38.97
C TRP A 923 3.23 -12.86 -40.47
N ILE A 924 2.21 -13.63 -40.84
CA ILE A 924 1.90 -13.92 -42.25
C ILE A 924 1.63 -12.63 -43.02
N CYS A 925 0.92 -11.69 -42.40
CA CYS A 925 0.53 -10.43 -43.01
C CYS A 925 1.65 -9.37 -43.01
N ASP A 926 2.67 -9.50 -42.16
CA ASP A 926 3.84 -8.61 -42.13
C ASP A 926 4.94 -9.08 -43.10
N TYR A 927 5.07 -10.40 -43.31
CA TYR A 927 6.19 -11.00 -44.06
C TYR A 927 5.78 -11.64 -45.41
N HIS A 928 4.49 -11.75 -45.71
CA HIS A 928 3.92 -12.28 -46.96
C HIS A 928 4.62 -13.54 -47.51
N PRO A 929 4.68 -14.63 -46.73
CA PRO A 929 5.33 -15.86 -47.16
C PRO A 929 4.63 -16.45 -48.40
N GLN A 930 5.39 -17.11 -49.27
CA GLN A 930 4.87 -17.71 -50.51
C GLN A 930 4.13 -19.04 -50.29
N ASN A 931 4.42 -19.73 -49.18
CA ASN A 931 3.80 -21.01 -48.83
C ASN A 931 3.78 -21.21 -47.30
N ASP A 932 2.97 -22.16 -46.85
CA ASP A 932 2.77 -22.53 -45.44
C ASP A 932 3.99 -23.24 -44.80
N GLN A 933 4.95 -23.70 -45.60
CA GLN A 933 6.19 -24.31 -45.11
C GLN A 933 7.20 -23.28 -44.58
N ALA A 934 7.13 -22.03 -45.04
CA ALA A 934 8.00 -20.95 -44.60
C ALA A 934 7.60 -20.32 -43.25
N LEU A 935 6.51 -20.79 -42.64
CA LEU A 935 5.96 -20.24 -41.40
C LEU A 935 6.79 -20.62 -40.17
N PRO A 936 6.92 -19.72 -39.17
CA PRO A 936 7.70 -19.94 -37.96
C PRO A 936 6.95 -20.85 -36.96
N TRP A 937 6.66 -22.10 -37.34
CA TRP A 937 5.93 -23.04 -36.48
C TRP A 937 6.61 -23.27 -35.12
N SER A 938 7.94 -23.13 -35.03
CA SER A 938 8.67 -23.20 -33.76
C SER A 938 8.28 -22.09 -32.78
N MET A 939 7.94 -20.89 -33.26
CA MET A 939 7.44 -19.79 -32.42
C MET A 939 6.08 -20.17 -31.83
N VAL A 940 5.15 -20.63 -32.66
CA VAL A 940 3.81 -21.10 -32.27
C VAL A 940 3.92 -22.23 -31.22
N THR A 941 4.78 -23.22 -31.49
CA THR A 941 5.05 -24.33 -30.57
C THR A 941 5.57 -23.86 -29.21
N ASN A 942 6.53 -22.92 -29.19
CA ASN A 942 7.07 -22.39 -27.93
C ASN A 942 6.03 -21.54 -27.18
N HIS A 943 5.20 -20.76 -27.89
CA HIS A 943 4.15 -19.94 -27.28
C HIS A 943 3.08 -20.83 -26.63
N LEU A 944 2.59 -21.86 -27.33
CA LEU A 944 1.66 -22.83 -26.76
C LEU A 944 2.26 -23.58 -25.56
N ARG A 945 3.55 -23.91 -25.60
CA ARG A 945 4.26 -24.52 -24.45
C ARG A 945 4.35 -23.56 -23.25
N MET A 946 4.61 -22.27 -23.46
CA MET A 946 4.60 -21.26 -22.40
C MET A 946 3.21 -21.06 -21.79
N LEU A 947 2.16 -21.26 -22.58
CA LEU A 947 0.76 -21.21 -22.15
C LEU A 947 0.31 -22.49 -21.41
N GLY A 948 1.21 -23.48 -21.24
CA GLY A 948 0.98 -24.65 -20.40
C GLY A 948 0.40 -25.87 -21.11
N PHE A 949 0.36 -25.90 -22.45
CA PHE A 949 -0.18 -27.03 -23.22
C PHE A 949 0.67 -28.29 -23.01
N ALA A 950 0.03 -29.42 -22.69
CA ALA A 950 0.71 -30.72 -22.62
C ALA A 950 1.18 -31.18 -24.01
N GLN A 951 2.15 -32.09 -24.07
CA GLN A 951 2.75 -32.49 -25.36
C GLN A 951 1.72 -33.09 -26.33
N ASP A 952 0.76 -33.87 -25.83
CA ASP A 952 -0.30 -34.48 -26.65
C ASP A 952 -1.31 -33.42 -27.18
N GLU A 953 -1.63 -32.41 -26.36
CA GLU A 953 -2.52 -31.29 -26.73
C GLU A 953 -1.85 -30.34 -27.72
N LEU A 954 -0.55 -30.13 -27.55
CA LEU A 954 0.27 -29.32 -28.43
C LEU A 954 0.32 -29.93 -29.84
N ASP A 955 0.46 -31.24 -29.94
CA ASP A 955 0.46 -31.95 -31.23
C ASP A 955 -0.91 -31.87 -31.93
N GLU A 956 -2.02 -32.03 -31.20
CA GLU A 956 -3.37 -31.85 -31.77
C GLU A 956 -3.65 -30.40 -32.19
N THR A 957 -3.29 -29.43 -31.34
CA THR A 957 -3.51 -28.00 -31.58
C THR A 957 -2.68 -27.51 -32.77
N LEU A 958 -1.41 -27.91 -32.85
CA LEU A 958 -0.55 -27.59 -34.00
C LEU A 958 -1.07 -28.21 -35.29
N LYS A 959 -1.62 -29.43 -35.24
CA LYS A 959 -2.23 -30.07 -36.40
C LYS A 959 -3.48 -29.32 -36.87
N LEU A 960 -4.32 -28.85 -35.94
CA LEU A 960 -5.49 -28.03 -36.24
C LEU A 960 -5.09 -26.69 -36.88
N LEU A 961 -4.18 -25.93 -36.25
CA LEU A 961 -3.70 -24.64 -36.75
C LEU A 961 -3.02 -24.78 -38.12
N LYS A 962 -2.20 -25.81 -38.32
CA LYS A 962 -1.59 -26.10 -39.63
C LYS A 962 -2.64 -26.31 -40.71
N ASN A 963 -3.72 -27.03 -40.42
CA ASN A 963 -4.80 -27.25 -41.39
C ASN A 963 -5.58 -25.96 -41.69
N GLN A 964 -5.88 -25.15 -40.67
CA GLN A 964 -6.59 -23.88 -40.84
C GLN A 964 -5.76 -22.89 -41.67
N ILE A 965 -4.48 -22.73 -41.33
CA ILE A 965 -3.58 -21.85 -42.06
C ILE A 965 -3.31 -22.37 -43.47
N ALA A 966 -3.12 -23.69 -43.67
CA ALA A 966 -2.99 -24.24 -45.02
C ALA A 966 -4.21 -23.97 -45.91
N THR A 967 -5.40 -23.83 -45.32
CA THR A 967 -6.63 -23.44 -46.04
C THR A 967 -6.53 -22.00 -46.54
N LEU A 968 -6.02 -21.08 -45.71
CA LEU A 968 -5.76 -19.68 -46.08
C LEU A 968 -4.80 -19.55 -47.29
N PHE A 969 -3.78 -20.40 -47.38
CA PHE A 969 -2.85 -20.42 -48.53
C PHE A 969 -3.40 -21.09 -49.79
N ARG A 970 -4.45 -21.91 -49.69
CA ARG A 970 -5.06 -22.62 -50.84
C ARG A 970 -6.24 -21.86 -51.43
N ASP A 971 -6.94 -21.10 -50.61
CA ASP A 971 -8.09 -20.30 -51.02
C ASP A 971 -7.64 -19.04 -51.78
N PRO A 972 -8.13 -18.78 -53.02
CA PRO A 972 -7.83 -17.55 -53.75
C PRO A 972 -8.15 -16.27 -52.96
N LYS A 973 -9.20 -16.28 -52.11
CA LYS A 973 -9.53 -15.14 -51.24
C LYS A 973 -8.55 -15.01 -50.08
N GLY A 974 -8.19 -16.11 -49.43
CA GLY A 974 -7.13 -16.16 -48.43
C GLY A 974 -5.79 -15.64 -48.96
N GLN A 975 -5.36 -16.07 -50.15
CA GLN A 975 -4.15 -15.56 -50.82
C GLN A 975 -4.20 -14.05 -51.07
N TRP A 976 -5.35 -13.54 -51.52
CA TRP A 976 -5.57 -12.11 -51.68
C TRP A 976 -5.56 -11.36 -50.34
N LEU A 977 -6.03 -11.96 -49.25
CA LEU A 977 -5.97 -11.33 -47.93
C LEU A 977 -4.53 -11.25 -47.40
N ILE A 978 -3.71 -12.28 -47.64
CA ILE A 978 -2.37 -12.37 -47.06
C ILE A 978 -1.26 -11.76 -47.92
N GLN A 979 -1.48 -11.49 -49.21
CA GLN A 979 -0.47 -10.82 -50.06
C GLN A 979 -0.20 -9.37 -49.62
N ALA A 980 0.89 -8.78 -50.10
CA ALA A 980 1.24 -7.39 -49.82
C ALA A 980 0.27 -6.40 -50.47
N HIS A 981 -0.18 -5.40 -49.71
CA HIS A 981 -1.07 -4.32 -50.19
C HIS A 981 -0.50 -2.92 -49.89
N THR A 982 -1.12 -1.89 -50.47
CA THR A 982 -0.69 -0.50 -50.25
C THR A 982 -1.23 0.02 -48.92
N GLU A 983 -0.40 0.72 -48.13
CA GLU A 983 -0.74 1.21 -46.79
C GLU A 983 -1.36 0.13 -45.88
N GLU A 984 -0.74 -1.05 -45.86
CA GLU A 984 -1.18 -2.12 -44.97
C GLU A 984 -0.71 -1.89 -43.52
N ALA A 985 -1.57 -2.26 -42.57
CA ALA A 985 -1.25 -2.33 -41.17
C ALA A 985 -1.96 -3.55 -40.57
N ASN A 986 -1.21 -4.32 -39.77
CA ASN A 986 -1.67 -5.54 -39.13
C ASN A 986 -1.64 -5.36 -37.62
N GLU A 987 -2.59 -5.93 -36.89
CA GLU A 987 -2.80 -5.70 -35.45
C GLU A 987 -2.76 -4.19 -35.10
N TYR A 988 -3.47 -3.39 -35.90
CA TYR A 988 -3.44 -1.94 -35.85
C TYR A 988 -4.23 -1.42 -34.64
N ALA A 989 -3.50 -0.98 -33.61
CA ALA A 989 -4.05 -0.45 -32.38
C ALA A 989 -4.54 1.00 -32.53
N LEU A 990 -5.85 1.20 -32.36
CA LEU A 990 -6.53 2.48 -32.32
C LEU A 990 -6.88 2.86 -30.87
N LEU A 991 -6.53 4.07 -30.47
CA LEU A 991 -6.96 4.65 -29.20
C LEU A 991 -8.29 5.37 -29.39
N VAL A 992 -9.32 4.90 -28.71
CA VAL A 992 -10.68 5.43 -28.78
C VAL A 992 -11.09 5.98 -27.42
N THR A 993 -11.70 7.16 -27.41
CA THR A 993 -12.28 7.73 -26.18
C THR A 993 -13.77 7.43 -26.16
N GLU A 994 -14.20 6.48 -25.33
CA GLU A 994 -15.61 6.15 -25.11
C GLU A 994 -15.97 6.52 -23.66
N GLN A 995 -17.02 7.33 -23.47
CA GLN A 995 -17.52 7.72 -22.13
C GLN A 995 -16.44 8.34 -21.19
N GLY A 996 -15.40 8.96 -21.75
CA GLY A 996 -14.32 9.57 -20.98
C GLY A 996 -13.19 8.62 -20.58
N GLU A 997 -13.23 7.36 -20.99
CA GLU A 997 -12.13 6.40 -20.84
C GLU A 997 -11.43 6.14 -22.18
N VAL A 998 -10.10 6.07 -22.16
CA VAL A 998 -9.31 5.72 -23.34
C VAL A 998 -9.21 4.19 -23.41
N LYS A 999 -9.85 3.60 -24.41
CA LYS A 999 -9.77 2.17 -24.70
C LYS A 999 -8.94 1.95 -25.97
N THR A 1000 -8.15 0.89 -25.97
CA THR A 1000 -7.42 0.45 -27.19
C THR A 1000 -8.28 -0.58 -27.92
N ARG A 1001 -8.57 -0.33 -29.20
CA ARG A 1001 -9.24 -1.27 -30.12
C ARG A 1001 -8.21 -1.72 -31.14
N VAL A 1002 -8.04 -3.02 -31.32
CA VAL A 1002 -7.05 -3.55 -32.26
C VAL A 1002 -7.77 -4.13 -33.47
N VAL A 1003 -7.36 -3.69 -34.66
CA VAL A 1003 -7.88 -4.16 -35.94
C VAL A 1003 -6.89 -5.15 -36.53
N ASP A 1004 -7.33 -6.38 -36.82
CA ASP A 1004 -6.42 -7.45 -37.27
C ASP A 1004 -5.65 -7.06 -38.54
N ARG A 1005 -6.35 -6.51 -39.54
CA ARG A 1005 -5.71 -6.03 -40.76
C ARG A 1005 -6.48 -4.91 -41.46
N THR A 1006 -5.77 -3.91 -41.95
CA THR A 1006 -6.30 -2.88 -42.85
C THR A 1006 -5.32 -2.59 -43.98
N PHE A 1007 -5.82 -2.25 -45.17
CA PHE A 1007 -5.01 -1.88 -46.33
C PHE A 1007 -5.83 -1.15 -47.40
N ILE A 1008 -5.18 -0.58 -48.41
CA ILE A 1008 -5.82 0.01 -49.59
C ILE A 1008 -5.69 -0.93 -50.78
N TYR A 1009 -6.83 -1.24 -51.41
CA TYR A 1009 -6.90 -2.03 -52.64
C TYR A 1009 -8.00 -1.47 -53.56
N ASN A 1010 -7.69 -1.27 -54.84
CA ASN A 1010 -8.59 -0.69 -55.85
C ASN A 1010 -9.25 0.65 -55.43
N GLY A 1011 -8.51 1.53 -54.73
CA GLY A 1011 -9.03 2.82 -54.29
C GLY A 1011 -10.03 2.76 -53.14
N GLN A 1012 -10.12 1.62 -52.45
CA GLN A 1012 -10.96 1.40 -51.27
C GLN A 1012 -10.08 0.99 -50.08
N ARG A 1013 -10.43 1.46 -48.87
CA ARG A 1013 -9.77 1.01 -47.63
C ARG A 1013 -10.53 -0.21 -47.07
N TRP A 1014 -9.82 -1.32 -46.96
CA TRP A 1014 -10.33 -2.57 -46.41
C TRP A 1014 -10.06 -2.65 -44.92
N ILE A 1015 -11.04 -3.12 -44.16
CA ILE A 1015 -10.93 -3.43 -42.73
C ILE A 1015 -11.36 -4.87 -42.55
N ILE A 1016 -10.39 -5.69 -42.18
CA ILE A 1016 -10.50 -7.14 -42.15
C ILE A 1016 -10.33 -7.62 -40.71
N ASP A 1017 -11.14 -8.59 -40.35
CA ASP A 1017 -11.05 -9.31 -39.11
C ASP A 1017 -11.10 -10.83 -39.38
N PHE A 1018 -10.18 -11.55 -38.76
CA PHE A 1018 -10.01 -12.99 -38.88
C PHE A 1018 -10.66 -13.67 -37.67
N LYS A 1019 -11.45 -14.72 -37.92
CA LYS A 1019 -12.14 -15.46 -36.85
C LYS A 1019 -11.72 -16.93 -36.82
N THR A 1020 -11.33 -17.37 -35.63
CA THR A 1020 -10.91 -18.75 -35.33
C THR A 1020 -12.04 -19.62 -34.78
N GLY A 1021 -13.19 -19.02 -34.40
CA GLY A 1021 -14.36 -19.69 -33.79
C GLY A 1021 -15.51 -20.03 -34.76
N SER A 1022 -16.68 -20.35 -34.18
CA SER A 1022 -17.90 -20.77 -34.92
C SER A 1022 -18.42 -19.71 -35.90
N ASP A 1023 -18.93 -20.15 -37.05
CA ASP A 1023 -19.54 -19.32 -38.09
C ASP A 1023 -21.08 -19.40 -38.11
N GLU A 1024 -21.72 -19.69 -36.96
CA GLU A 1024 -23.17 -19.60 -36.77
C GLU A 1024 -23.73 -18.18 -36.99
N GLU A 1025 -25.03 -18.04 -37.32
CA GLU A 1025 -25.67 -16.75 -37.67
C GLU A 1025 -25.55 -15.71 -36.54
N ASP A 1026 -25.80 -16.08 -35.28
CA ASP A 1026 -25.70 -15.17 -34.14
C ASP A 1026 -24.27 -14.63 -33.92
N ALA A 1027 -23.25 -15.48 -34.18
CA ALA A 1027 -21.85 -15.10 -34.08
C ALA A 1027 -21.44 -14.17 -35.24
N GLN A 1028 -21.94 -14.41 -36.45
CA GLN A 1028 -21.70 -13.53 -37.60
C GLN A 1028 -22.22 -12.11 -37.36
N ASP A 1029 -23.39 -11.95 -36.74
CA ASP A 1029 -23.95 -10.64 -36.44
C ASP A 1029 -23.12 -9.86 -35.41
N ALA A 1030 -22.64 -10.54 -34.36
CA ALA A 1030 -21.72 -9.94 -33.39
C ALA A 1030 -20.39 -9.52 -34.04
N HIS A 1031 -19.81 -10.37 -34.90
CA HIS A 1031 -18.56 -10.05 -35.61
C HIS A 1031 -18.74 -8.91 -36.62
N ARG A 1032 -19.88 -8.85 -37.32
CA ARG A 1032 -20.21 -7.74 -38.23
C ARG A 1032 -20.28 -6.41 -37.49
N LYS A 1033 -20.89 -6.38 -36.29
CA LYS A 1033 -20.92 -5.18 -35.43
C LYS A 1033 -19.51 -4.72 -35.06
N GLN A 1034 -18.64 -5.64 -34.66
CA GLN A 1034 -17.25 -5.34 -34.31
C GLN A 1034 -16.48 -4.70 -35.48
N VAL A 1035 -16.53 -5.29 -36.67
CA VAL A 1035 -15.84 -4.74 -37.86
C VAL A 1035 -16.46 -3.41 -38.30
N HIS A 1036 -17.76 -3.22 -38.07
CA HIS A 1036 -18.44 -1.95 -38.37
C HIS A 1036 -18.02 -0.83 -37.40
N GLU A 1037 -17.81 -1.14 -36.12
CA GLU A 1037 -17.22 -0.20 -35.15
C GLU A 1037 -15.81 0.22 -35.59
N TYR A 1038 -14.98 -0.72 -36.03
CA TYR A 1038 -13.66 -0.41 -36.57
C TYR A 1038 -13.74 0.50 -37.80
N ALA A 1039 -14.66 0.21 -38.72
CA ALA A 1039 -14.91 1.04 -39.89
C ALA A 1039 -15.37 2.46 -39.56
N TYR A 1040 -16.21 2.63 -38.55
CA TYR A 1040 -16.61 3.95 -38.05
C TYR A 1040 -15.40 4.78 -37.58
N LEU A 1041 -14.46 4.16 -36.86
CA LEU A 1041 -13.25 4.84 -36.38
C LEU A 1041 -12.38 5.33 -37.55
N PHE A 1042 -12.22 4.52 -38.59
CA PHE A 1042 -11.47 4.90 -39.79
C PHE A 1042 -12.21 5.92 -40.67
N ALA A 1043 -13.55 5.90 -40.70
CA ALA A 1043 -14.35 6.84 -41.48
C ALA A 1043 -14.14 8.30 -41.07
N SER A 1044 -13.76 8.54 -39.81
CA SER A 1044 -13.45 9.89 -39.31
C SER A 1044 -12.15 10.49 -39.89
N ASN A 1045 -11.22 9.65 -40.37
CA ASN A 1045 -9.85 10.03 -40.74
C ASN A 1045 -9.45 9.62 -42.18
N SER A 1046 -10.38 9.13 -43.01
CA SER A 1046 -10.09 8.63 -44.37
C SER A 1046 -11.06 9.19 -45.40
N ASN A 1047 -10.53 9.72 -46.52
CA ASN A 1047 -11.32 10.17 -47.67
C ASN A 1047 -11.65 9.05 -48.68
N LEU A 1048 -11.23 7.81 -48.41
CA LEU A 1048 -11.48 6.65 -49.27
C LEU A 1048 -12.74 5.88 -48.83
N PRO A 1049 -13.54 5.36 -49.78
CA PRO A 1049 -14.63 4.44 -49.46
C PRO A 1049 -14.13 3.21 -48.69
N ILE A 1050 -14.82 2.86 -47.60
CA ILE A 1050 -14.43 1.78 -46.69
C ILE A 1050 -15.23 0.51 -46.99
N ARG A 1051 -14.52 -0.63 -47.03
CA ARG A 1051 -15.11 -1.95 -47.23
C ARG A 1051 -14.72 -2.87 -46.08
N CYS A 1052 -15.70 -3.58 -45.54
CA CYS A 1052 -15.53 -4.46 -44.39
C CYS A 1052 -15.47 -5.91 -44.84
N GLY A 1053 -14.63 -6.72 -44.17
CA GLY A 1053 -14.50 -8.13 -44.45
C GLY A 1053 -14.29 -8.99 -43.21
N LEU A 1054 -14.88 -10.19 -43.21
CA LEU A 1054 -14.70 -11.22 -42.20
C LEU A 1054 -14.23 -12.50 -42.86
N TYR A 1055 -13.15 -13.09 -42.34
CA TYR A 1055 -12.62 -14.37 -42.80
C TYR A 1055 -12.58 -15.40 -41.68
N TYR A 1056 -13.28 -16.52 -41.85
CA TYR A 1056 -13.31 -17.61 -40.88
C TYR A 1056 -12.25 -18.66 -41.22
N LEU A 1057 -11.21 -18.77 -40.39
CA LEU A 1057 -10.08 -19.68 -40.61
C LEU A 1057 -10.48 -21.17 -40.59
N ALA A 1058 -11.50 -21.52 -39.80
CA ALA A 1058 -11.95 -22.90 -39.66
C ALA A 1058 -12.71 -23.40 -40.91
N THR A 1059 -13.50 -22.54 -41.55
CA THR A 1059 -14.37 -22.90 -42.68
C THR A 1059 -13.90 -22.36 -44.03
N GLY A 1060 -12.94 -21.43 -44.04
CA GLY A 1060 -12.52 -20.68 -45.24
C GLY A 1060 -13.60 -19.72 -45.75
N LYS A 1061 -14.62 -19.42 -44.93
CA LYS A 1061 -15.76 -18.60 -45.34
C LYS A 1061 -15.39 -17.12 -45.33
N TRP A 1062 -15.71 -16.44 -46.42
CA TRP A 1062 -15.49 -15.00 -46.61
C TRP A 1062 -16.82 -14.24 -46.68
N LEU A 1063 -16.95 -13.17 -45.90
CA LEU A 1063 -18.07 -12.25 -45.93
C LEU A 1063 -17.56 -10.83 -46.17
N GLU A 1064 -18.10 -10.12 -47.16
CA GLU A 1064 -17.76 -8.72 -47.45
C GLU A 1064 -19.02 -7.85 -47.56
N TRP A 1065 -18.93 -6.59 -47.16
CA TRP A 1065 -19.99 -5.60 -47.31
C TRP A 1065 -19.42 -4.16 -47.33
N ASP A 1066 -20.19 -3.23 -47.89
CA ASP A 1066 -19.82 -1.82 -47.94
C ASP A 1066 -20.23 -1.11 -46.65
N TYR A 1067 -19.37 -0.23 -46.14
CA TYR A 1067 -19.65 0.55 -44.94
C TYR A 1067 -20.62 1.72 -45.25
N SER A 1068 -21.68 1.89 -44.46
CA SER A 1068 -22.60 3.03 -44.53
C SER A 1068 -22.89 3.61 -43.15
N GLN A 1069 -22.84 4.95 -43.03
CA GLN A 1069 -23.04 5.67 -41.77
C GLN A 1069 -24.49 5.59 -41.23
N GLU A 1070 -25.47 5.26 -42.09
CA GLU A 1070 -26.90 5.16 -41.71
C GLU A 1070 -27.24 3.88 -40.91
N ALA A 1071 -26.35 2.90 -40.84
CA ALA A 1071 -26.61 1.63 -40.13
C ALA A 1071 -26.55 1.75 -38.59
N THR A 1072 -25.91 2.80 -38.06
CA THR A 1072 -25.65 3.00 -36.63
C THR A 1072 -26.93 3.15 -35.78
N THR A 1073 -28.00 3.72 -36.35
CA THR A 1073 -29.28 3.94 -35.63
C THR A 1073 -30.16 2.70 -35.52
N ARG A 1074 -29.89 1.61 -36.27
CA ARG A 1074 -30.67 0.36 -36.15
C ARG A 1074 -30.22 -0.55 -35.02
N PHE A 1075 -29.00 -0.38 -34.50
CA PHE A 1075 -28.43 -1.27 -33.48
C PHE A 1075 -28.57 -0.74 -32.05
N GLU A 1076 -28.96 0.54 -31.87
CA GLU A 1076 -29.26 1.13 -30.55
C GLU A 1076 -30.70 0.88 -30.09
N SER A 1077 -31.59 0.38 -30.96
CA SER A 1077 -33.01 0.18 -30.67
C SER A 1077 -33.39 -1.30 -30.54
N SER A 1078 -32.77 -2.01 -29.60
CA SER A 1078 -33.35 -3.26 -29.07
C SER A 1078 -33.39 -3.19 -27.54
N PRO A 1079 -34.57 -3.29 -26.91
CA PRO A 1079 -34.71 -3.10 -25.48
C PRO A 1079 -34.16 -4.31 -24.73
N ILE A 1080 -33.18 -4.08 -23.86
CA ILE A 1080 -32.86 -4.93 -22.70
C ILE A 1080 -33.18 -4.13 -21.45
#